data_AF-A0A355WAC0-F1
#
_entry.id   AF-A0A355WAC0-F1
#
_cell.length_a   1.000
_cell.length_b   1.000
_cell.length_c   1.000
_cell.angle_alpha   90.00
_cell.angle_beta   90.00
_cell.angle_gamma   90.00
#
_symmetry.space_group_name_H-M   'P 1'
#
loop_
_entity.id
_entity.type
_entity.pdbx_description
1 polymer ?
#
loop_
_entity_poly.entity_id
_entity_poly.type
_entity_poly.pdbx_seq_one_letter_code
_entity_poly.pdbx_strand_id
1 'polypeptide(L)'
;MYFIELHFENAKKNRRGKFIINSGKGSIPKWTILSSENKNLELLQLIALSTASPKLTPHLDYTANDLICDTNNPIHLEFVIFHHPETEGDSKYEYLNVGSGIAISSNRSVETFSSRQCLYLPSTLSYRKARDSSNPAKHFLLAYGPRFIPHAKTDDFAFNNPFHFTTRFHTLFHANKKITDPLAFLELLQYRGVKYKKIPSLSIMKGLTRFLSTFLEIDTTPFFEPLSDLKQEWQQLKSWQQRMILPLIDICRHMYDAFPKNRNPLEGPGVILLHRPDLFCTPNRFSSWISHLDSLLPRIQFVTTLSKKGAKNFPKIISPKRLFFKYTESRKVVKKKRKEPRLPRKPVLLIDIDSTLPNLALMKLSRYYKEKGKDVILRRKKFFLKSADKVYASSIFNSNTSRSHIQALKKYYGNSMIIGGSGVDLNFRLPEKIENLPADYDLYPELEDRAIGFITRGCPHHCPFCVVPEKEGRPRKVSSIHSLLDKNRKKLILLDDNLLSHPDACHYLEEMASLNLKVNFTQTLDMRYVTKERAKLLRRINCMNTKFTRHNYYFSLNNNQRLSLIKNKYKMLGFSTRDNVEFVCMYGYNTTLTEDVERFRFLHSLPGAYVFTQKYQPIKQNEKPCFDSFFSNDADKLLDELIKIVFTQNMKSMENYYKWISKLYAKTYNKLHKGLVDTIFRYNNKYMKGRYIATLAGTGKW
;
A
#
# COMPACT_ATOMS: atom_id res chain seq x y z
N MET A 1 -5.15 14.52 -9.62
CA MET A 1 -6.45 15.20 -9.88
C MET A 1 -6.23 16.38 -10.81
N TYR A 2 -7.27 16.89 -11.46
CA TYR A 2 -7.32 18.25 -12.01
C TYR A 2 -8.45 19.05 -11.35
N PHE A 3 -8.27 20.35 -11.17
CA PHE A 3 -9.27 21.24 -10.57
C PHE A 3 -10.20 21.77 -11.66
N ILE A 4 -11.52 21.65 -11.47
CA ILE A 4 -12.52 22.05 -12.47
C ILE A 4 -13.26 23.30 -12.00
N GLU A 5 -13.77 23.29 -10.78
CA GLU A 5 -14.74 24.28 -10.33
C GLU A 5 -14.67 24.51 -8.82
N LEU A 6 -14.89 25.76 -8.41
CA LEU A 6 -15.08 26.19 -7.03
C LEU A 6 -16.33 27.08 -6.94
N HIS A 7 -17.21 26.80 -5.99
CA HIS A 7 -18.21 27.73 -5.47
C HIS A 7 -17.80 28.10 -4.05
N PHE A 8 -17.96 29.37 -3.71
CA PHE A 8 -17.61 29.86 -2.39
C PHE A 8 -18.57 30.94 -1.91
N GLU A 9 -18.77 30.99 -0.59
CA GLU A 9 -19.50 32.03 0.10
C GLU A 9 -18.70 32.56 1.29
N ASN A 10 -19.01 33.79 1.70
CA ASN A 10 -18.41 34.46 2.85
C ASN A 10 -16.88 34.69 2.75
N ALA A 11 -16.35 34.80 1.52
CA ALA A 11 -14.95 35.18 1.28
C ALA A 11 -14.74 36.70 1.50
N LYS A 12 -13.60 37.13 2.04
CA LYS A 12 -13.33 38.53 2.42
C LYS A 12 -13.38 39.48 1.24
N LYS A 13 -12.70 39.15 0.14
CA LYS A 13 -12.56 40.00 -1.04
C LYS A 13 -13.58 39.67 -2.12
N ASN A 14 -13.84 38.40 -2.38
CA ASN A 14 -14.78 37.96 -3.42
C ASN A 14 -16.23 37.81 -2.93
N ARG A 15 -16.50 37.90 -1.62
CA ARG A 15 -17.82 37.69 -1.01
C ARG A 15 -18.40 36.31 -1.37
N ARG A 16 -19.32 36.26 -2.34
CA ARG A 16 -19.91 35.04 -2.89
C ARG A 16 -19.60 34.97 -4.38
N GLY A 17 -19.22 33.80 -4.87
CA GLY A 17 -18.89 33.65 -6.28
C GLY A 17 -18.62 32.21 -6.69
N LYS A 18 -18.30 32.05 -7.98
CA LYS A 18 -17.88 30.79 -8.56
C LYS A 18 -16.70 31.01 -9.50
N PHE A 19 -15.81 30.03 -9.55
CA PHE A 19 -14.68 29.96 -10.46
C PHE A 19 -14.73 28.64 -11.21
N ILE A 20 -14.84 28.71 -12.54
CA ILE A 20 -14.97 27.54 -13.42
C ILE A 20 -13.84 27.58 -14.43
N ILE A 21 -13.07 26.49 -14.52
CA ILE A 21 -12.09 26.28 -15.58
C ILE A 21 -12.79 25.54 -16.72
N ASN A 22 -12.82 26.15 -17.90
CA ASN A 22 -13.54 25.63 -19.06
C ASN A 22 -12.96 24.30 -19.57
N SER A 23 -13.49 23.20 -19.06
CA SER A 23 -13.16 21.85 -19.49
C SER A 23 -13.99 21.50 -20.73
N GLY A 24 -13.29 21.17 -21.83
CA GLY A 24 -13.91 20.63 -23.03
C GLY A 24 -14.14 19.12 -22.87
N LYS A 25 -14.79 18.48 -23.85
CA LYS A 25 -14.94 17.01 -23.87
C LYS A 25 -13.55 16.33 -23.78
N GLY A 26 -13.21 15.79 -22.61
CA GLY A 26 -11.96 15.07 -22.38
C GLY A 26 -10.69 15.90 -22.22
N SER A 27 -10.80 17.23 -22.02
CA SER A 27 -9.61 18.07 -21.83
C SER A 27 -9.84 19.30 -20.97
N ILE A 28 -8.79 19.79 -20.31
CA ILE A 28 -8.79 21.03 -19.51
C ILE A 28 -7.61 21.92 -19.92
N PRO A 29 -7.73 23.26 -19.86
CA PRO A 29 -6.59 24.16 -20.08
C PRO A 29 -5.45 23.77 -19.14
N LYS A 30 -4.24 23.66 -19.71
CA LYS A 30 -3.05 23.41 -18.89
C LYS A 30 -2.68 24.65 -18.08
N TRP A 31 -2.87 25.84 -18.64
CA TRP A 31 -2.60 27.11 -17.99
C TRP A 31 -3.88 27.95 -17.89
N THR A 32 -4.20 28.41 -16.69
CA THR A 32 -5.24 29.41 -16.43
C THR A 32 -4.58 30.66 -15.86
N ILE A 33 -4.74 31.79 -16.55
CA ILE A 33 -4.07 33.06 -16.20
C ILE A 33 -5.10 34.03 -15.64
N LEU A 34 -4.84 34.54 -14.44
CA LEU A 34 -5.65 35.51 -13.72
C LEU A 34 -4.90 36.83 -13.53
N SER A 35 -5.60 37.93 -13.29
CA SER A 35 -4.95 39.20 -12.96
C SER A 35 -4.30 39.16 -11.57
N SER A 36 -3.30 40.00 -11.33
CA SER A 36 -2.58 40.12 -10.05
C SER A 36 -3.37 40.76 -8.90
N GLU A 37 -4.68 40.95 -9.06
CA GLU A 37 -5.53 41.56 -8.03
C GLU A 37 -5.63 40.68 -6.77
N ASN A 38 -5.77 41.32 -5.60
CA ASN A 38 -5.87 40.62 -4.31
C ASN A 38 -7.03 39.61 -4.26
N LYS A 39 -8.12 39.86 -5.00
CA LYS A 39 -9.24 38.91 -5.11
C LYS A 39 -8.82 37.58 -5.75
N ASN A 40 -7.86 37.59 -6.67
CA ASN A 40 -7.38 36.36 -7.31
C ASN A 40 -6.34 35.65 -6.43
N LEU A 41 -5.59 36.36 -5.58
CA LEU A 41 -4.80 35.73 -4.52
C LEU A 41 -5.71 34.97 -3.56
N GLU A 42 -6.77 35.62 -3.08
CA GLU A 42 -7.79 34.98 -2.22
C GLU A 42 -8.37 33.74 -2.93
N LEU A 43 -8.72 33.85 -4.22
CA LEU A 43 -9.21 32.70 -4.98
C LEU A 43 -8.23 31.52 -5.00
N LEU A 44 -6.93 31.76 -5.23
CA LEU A 44 -5.92 30.68 -5.15
C LEU A 44 -5.88 30.06 -3.75
N GLN A 45 -5.99 30.87 -2.70
CA GLN A 45 -6.00 30.41 -1.31
C GLN A 45 -7.24 29.54 -1.02
N LEU A 46 -8.42 29.92 -1.52
CA LEU A 46 -9.64 29.12 -1.40
C LEU A 46 -9.55 27.78 -2.16
N ILE A 47 -8.94 27.76 -3.35
CA ILE A 47 -8.66 26.51 -4.09
C ILE A 47 -7.75 25.59 -3.26
N ALA A 48 -6.67 26.13 -2.69
CA ALA A 48 -5.76 25.35 -1.84
C ALA A 48 -6.48 24.78 -0.59
N LEU A 49 -7.30 25.58 0.09
CA LEU A 49 -8.07 25.14 1.27
C LEU A 49 -9.14 24.10 0.93
N SER A 50 -9.84 24.25 -0.20
CA SER A 50 -10.90 23.32 -0.62
C SER A 50 -10.38 21.89 -0.81
N THR A 51 -9.16 21.75 -1.32
CA THR A 51 -8.55 20.46 -1.65
C THR A 51 -7.64 19.91 -0.55
N ALA A 52 -7.34 20.71 0.47
CA ALA A 52 -6.60 20.29 1.65
C ALA A 52 -7.38 19.24 2.47
N SER A 53 -6.65 18.38 3.17
CA SER A 53 -7.25 17.40 4.07
C SER A 53 -7.92 18.13 5.25
N PRO A 54 -9.20 17.85 5.59
CA PRO A 54 -9.91 18.56 6.65
C PRO A 54 -9.17 18.63 7.99
N LYS A 55 -8.53 17.53 8.43
CA LYS A 55 -7.68 17.52 9.65
C LYS A 55 -6.37 18.30 9.54
N LEU A 56 -5.88 18.58 8.34
CA LEU A 56 -4.61 19.28 8.12
C LEU A 56 -4.82 20.78 7.98
N THR A 57 -6.00 21.22 7.52
CA THR A 57 -6.35 22.62 7.33
C THR A 57 -6.18 23.46 8.61
N PRO A 58 -6.58 23.01 9.82
CA PRO A 58 -6.34 23.78 11.06
C PRO A 58 -4.86 23.99 11.39
N HIS A 59 -3.97 23.13 10.86
CA HIS A 59 -2.52 23.22 11.05
C HIS A 59 -1.80 24.00 9.94
N LEU A 60 -2.55 24.50 8.94
CA LEU A 60 -2.01 25.51 8.04
C LEU A 60 -1.86 26.81 8.83
N ASP A 61 -0.69 27.40 8.72
CA ASP A 61 -0.44 28.72 9.27
C ASP A 61 -1.04 29.73 8.29
N TYR A 62 -2.26 30.18 8.58
CA TYR A 62 -2.95 31.26 7.90
C TYR A 62 -3.88 31.97 8.89
N THR A 63 -4.09 33.26 8.68
CA THR A 63 -5.05 34.04 9.46
C THR A 63 -6.44 33.91 8.85
N ALA A 64 -7.37 33.25 9.53
CA ALA A 64 -8.72 33.05 9.00
C ALA A 64 -9.46 34.39 8.72
N ASN A 65 -9.20 35.42 9.53
CA ASN A 65 -9.79 36.76 9.37
C ASN A 65 -9.37 37.45 8.06
N ASP A 66 -8.26 37.02 7.44
CA ASP A 66 -7.81 37.55 6.15
C ASP A 66 -8.66 37.01 4.98
N LEU A 67 -9.34 35.88 5.20
CA LEU A 67 -10.14 35.16 4.20
C LEU A 67 -11.65 35.22 4.44
N ILE A 68 -12.08 35.42 5.70
CA ILE A 68 -13.50 35.38 6.09
C ILE A 68 -14.10 36.79 6.12
N CYS A 69 -15.20 37.00 5.39
CA CYS A 69 -15.95 38.25 5.38
C CYS A 69 -16.62 38.55 6.73
N ASP A 70 -17.51 37.66 7.16
CA ASP A 70 -18.24 37.70 8.43
C ASP A 70 -17.75 36.54 9.31
N THR A 71 -17.10 36.86 10.42
CA THR A 71 -16.47 35.89 11.33
C THR A 71 -17.47 35.03 12.10
N ASN A 72 -18.75 35.40 12.13
CA ASN A 72 -19.82 34.62 12.74
C ASN A 72 -20.28 33.46 11.84
N ASN A 73 -20.00 33.56 10.55
CA ASN A 73 -20.37 32.54 9.56
C ASN A 73 -19.09 31.85 9.02
N PRO A 74 -19.13 30.53 8.73
CA PRO A 74 -18.00 29.87 8.09
C PRO A 74 -17.87 30.30 6.63
N ILE A 75 -16.68 30.14 6.04
CA ILE A 75 -16.54 30.10 4.58
C ILE A 75 -17.11 28.77 4.09
N HIS A 76 -18.07 28.86 3.18
CA HIS A 76 -18.62 27.71 2.47
C HIS A 76 -17.77 27.46 1.22
N LEU A 77 -17.25 26.25 1.02
CA LEU A 77 -16.56 25.84 -0.21
C LEU A 77 -17.18 24.56 -0.78
N GLU A 78 -17.62 24.60 -2.04
CA GLU A 78 -17.97 23.42 -2.83
C GLU A 78 -17.11 23.36 -4.07
N PHE A 79 -16.51 22.21 -4.37
CA PHE A 79 -15.54 22.10 -5.45
C PHE A 79 -15.68 20.81 -6.23
N VAL A 80 -15.27 20.88 -7.50
CA VAL A 80 -15.25 19.75 -8.44
C VAL A 80 -13.83 19.53 -8.91
N ILE A 81 -13.41 18.27 -8.85
CA ILE A 81 -12.15 17.81 -9.42
C ILE A 81 -12.37 16.73 -10.46
N PHE A 82 -11.49 16.65 -11.44
CA PHE A 82 -11.33 15.45 -12.24
C PHE A 82 -10.49 14.42 -11.46
N HIS A 83 -11.09 13.27 -11.17
CA HIS A 83 -10.46 12.21 -10.40
C HIS A 83 -9.46 11.42 -11.27
N HIS A 84 -8.25 11.25 -10.75
CA HIS A 84 -7.19 10.42 -11.33
C HIS A 84 -6.94 9.22 -10.42
N PRO A 85 -7.47 8.02 -10.72
CA PRO A 85 -7.32 6.83 -9.89
C PRO A 85 -5.85 6.51 -9.56
N GLU A 86 -4.93 6.78 -10.49
CA GLU A 86 -3.49 6.57 -10.30
C GLU A 86 -2.89 7.42 -9.18
N THR A 87 -3.53 8.54 -8.82
CA THR A 87 -3.11 9.42 -7.72
C THR A 87 -3.78 9.08 -6.38
N GLU A 88 -4.78 8.20 -6.40
CA GLU A 88 -5.69 7.99 -5.28
C GLU A 88 -5.73 6.56 -4.74
N GLY A 89 -4.92 5.65 -5.29
CA GLY A 89 -4.81 4.26 -4.82
C GLY A 89 -6.04 3.42 -5.18
N ASP A 90 -6.51 2.58 -4.25
CA ASP A 90 -7.71 1.74 -4.39
C ASP A 90 -9.02 2.59 -4.33
N SER A 91 -9.10 3.64 -5.14
CA SER A 91 -10.30 4.46 -5.25
C SER A 91 -11.37 3.71 -6.05
N LYS A 92 -12.61 3.70 -5.53
CA LYS A 92 -13.78 3.15 -6.25
C LYS A 92 -14.23 4.02 -7.42
N TYR A 93 -13.73 5.26 -7.50
CA TYR A 93 -14.08 6.20 -8.55
C TYR A 93 -13.13 6.01 -9.73
N GLU A 94 -13.68 5.95 -10.93
CA GLU A 94 -12.88 5.88 -12.17
C GLU A 94 -12.44 7.29 -12.60
N TYR A 95 -12.07 7.47 -13.86
CA TYR A 95 -11.71 8.78 -14.41
C TYR A 95 -12.97 9.61 -14.69
N LEU A 96 -13.44 10.35 -13.68
CA LEU A 96 -14.69 11.12 -13.70
C LEU A 96 -14.63 12.36 -12.81
N ASN A 97 -15.60 13.28 -13.00
CA ASN A 97 -15.74 14.47 -12.16
C ASN A 97 -16.33 14.09 -10.79
N VAL A 98 -15.65 14.48 -9.72
CA VAL A 98 -16.05 14.22 -8.34
C VAL A 98 -16.26 15.54 -7.61
N GLY A 99 -17.43 15.68 -6.98
CA GLY A 99 -17.79 16.82 -6.15
C GLY A 99 -17.55 16.59 -4.66
N SER A 100 -17.18 17.65 -3.95
CA SER A 100 -16.97 17.67 -2.51
C SER A 100 -17.32 19.04 -1.94
N GLY A 101 -17.62 19.10 -0.64
CA GLY A 101 -17.90 20.37 0.02
C GLY A 101 -17.43 20.39 1.48
N ILE A 102 -16.99 21.56 1.93
CA ILE A 102 -16.51 21.85 3.28
C ILE A 102 -16.93 23.25 3.74
N ALA A 103 -17.01 23.43 5.06
CA ALA A 103 -17.11 24.72 5.71
C ALA A 103 -15.87 24.96 6.57
N ILE A 104 -15.35 26.19 6.59
CA ILE A 104 -14.19 26.59 7.41
C ILE A 104 -14.59 27.76 8.30
N SER A 105 -14.56 27.55 9.60
CA SER A 105 -14.90 28.57 10.60
C SER A 105 -13.72 29.50 10.93
N SER A 106 -13.99 30.63 11.59
CA SER A 106 -12.96 31.60 12.02
C SER A 106 -11.89 31.01 12.96
N ASN A 107 -12.24 30.00 13.75
CA ASN A 107 -11.28 29.21 14.54
C ASN A 107 -10.49 28.17 13.72
N ARG A 108 -10.59 28.18 12.38
CA ARG A 108 -9.99 27.23 11.42
C ARG A 108 -10.52 25.80 11.51
N SER A 109 -11.55 25.52 12.30
CA SER A 109 -12.21 24.22 12.29
C SER A 109 -12.87 23.96 10.94
N VAL A 110 -12.85 22.71 10.50
CA VAL A 110 -13.39 22.30 9.20
C VAL A 110 -14.53 21.31 9.39
N GLU A 111 -15.70 21.67 8.87
CA GLU A 111 -16.83 20.77 8.71
C GLU A 111 -16.82 20.20 7.28
N THR A 112 -17.17 18.92 7.14
CA THR A 112 -17.26 18.26 5.83
C THR A 112 -18.71 17.95 5.51
N PHE A 113 -19.16 18.40 4.35
CA PHE A 113 -20.56 18.24 3.95
C PHE A 113 -20.90 16.80 3.59
N SER A 114 -22.21 16.54 3.56
CA SER A 114 -22.83 15.46 2.82
C SER A 114 -23.33 15.99 1.47
N SER A 115 -23.72 15.10 0.55
CA SER A 115 -24.24 15.54 -0.76
C SER A 115 -25.47 16.43 -0.67
N ARG A 116 -26.26 16.31 0.42
CA ARG A 116 -27.49 17.10 0.64
C ARG A 116 -27.20 18.50 1.20
N GLN A 117 -26.03 18.70 1.80
CA GLN A 117 -25.60 20.00 2.34
C GLN A 117 -24.91 20.86 1.27
N CYS A 118 -24.54 20.27 0.14
CA CYS A 118 -24.03 21.00 -1.02
C CYS A 118 -25.20 21.67 -1.77
N LEU A 119 -25.13 22.99 -1.92
CA LEU A 119 -26.10 23.86 -2.56
C LEU A 119 -25.85 24.05 -4.05
N TYR A 120 -24.57 23.98 -4.48
CA TYR A 120 -24.14 24.38 -5.81
C TYR A 120 -23.79 23.21 -6.73
N LEU A 121 -23.42 22.06 -6.15
CA LEU A 121 -23.06 20.88 -6.93
C LEU A 121 -24.29 20.23 -7.61
N PRO A 122 -24.22 19.88 -8.91
CA PRO A 122 -25.31 19.18 -9.60
C PRO A 122 -25.65 17.83 -8.95
N SER A 123 -26.94 17.49 -8.88
CA SER A 123 -27.40 16.21 -8.33
C SER A 123 -26.92 14.98 -9.11
N THR A 124 -26.59 15.14 -10.39
CA THR A 124 -26.05 14.08 -11.26
C THR A 124 -24.54 13.85 -11.07
N LEU A 125 -23.84 14.74 -10.36
CA LEU A 125 -22.41 14.65 -10.13
C LEU A 125 -22.08 13.52 -9.15
N SER A 126 -20.99 12.79 -9.41
CA SER A 126 -20.50 11.81 -8.43
C SER A 126 -19.99 12.52 -7.18
N TYR A 127 -20.71 12.36 -6.08
CA TYR A 127 -20.32 12.97 -4.82
C TYR A 127 -19.32 12.10 -4.04
N ARG A 128 -18.35 12.77 -3.41
CA ARG A 128 -17.47 12.16 -2.41
C ARG A 128 -17.32 13.13 -1.25
N LYS A 129 -17.57 12.62 -0.03
CA LYS A 129 -17.28 13.37 1.19
C LYS A 129 -15.78 13.62 1.31
N ALA A 130 -15.37 14.86 1.60
CA ALA A 130 -13.98 15.18 1.91
C ALA A 130 -13.52 14.34 3.11
N ARG A 131 -12.40 13.64 2.96
CA ARG A 131 -11.87 12.71 3.97
C ARG A 131 -10.39 12.91 4.15
N ASP A 132 -9.95 12.73 5.39
CA ASP A 132 -8.55 12.82 5.73
C ASP A 132 -7.71 11.81 4.97
N SER A 133 -6.54 12.27 4.56
CA SER A 133 -5.56 11.43 3.89
C SER A 133 -4.17 11.93 4.19
N SER A 134 -3.33 10.99 4.62
CA SER A 134 -1.89 11.18 4.70
C SER A 134 -1.17 10.68 3.44
N ASN A 135 -1.88 10.20 2.41
CA ASN A 135 -1.27 9.75 1.14
C ASN A 135 -0.83 10.96 0.29
N PRO A 136 0.48 11.16 0.03
CA PRO A 136 0.97 12.36 -0.63
C PRO A 136 0.50 12.50 -2.09
N ALA A 137 0.12 11.41 -2.77
CA ALA A 137 -0.43 11.51 -4.12
C ALA A 137 -1.88 12.04 -4.16
N LYS A 138 -2.66 11.86 -3.08
CA LYS A 138 -4.09 12.18 -3.09
C LYS A 138 -4.28 13.69 -3.22
N HIS A 139 -5.14 14.09 -4.15
CA HIS A 139 -5.40 15.50 -4.47
C HIS A 139 -4.10 16.31 -4.59
N PHE A 140 -3.09 15.77 -5.29
CA PHE A 140 -1.79 16.43 -5.40
C PHE A 140 -1.94 17.84 -5.96
N LEU A 141 -1.74 18.82 -5.08
CA LEU A 141 -1.74 20.24 -5.36
C LEU A 141 -0.49 20.84 -4.69
N LEU A 142 0.11 21.84 -5.32
CA LEU A 142 1.12 22.71 -4.72
C LEU A 142 0.68 24.16 -4.92
N ALA A 143 1.00 25.05 -3.99
CA ALA A 143 0.60 26.44 -4.06
C ALA A 143 1.71 27.34 -3.54
N TYR A 144 2.11 28.29 -4.38
CA TYR A 144 3.29 29.12 -4.16
C TYR A 144 2.95 30.60 -4.15
N GLY A 145 3.51 31.30 -3.16
CA GLY A 145 3.63 32.75 -3.16
C GLY A 145 4.78 33.26 -4.05
N PRO A 146 5.05 34.57 -4.05
CA PRO A 146 6.06 35.17 -4.93
C PRO A 146 7.48 35.17 -4.35
N ARG A 147 7.66 34.74 -3.10
CA ARG A 147 8.93 34.78 -2.36
C ARG A 147 9.19 33.44 -1.68
N PHE A 148 10.44 33.04 -1.66
CA PHE A 148 10.87 31.74 -1.14
C PHE A 148 12.08 31.89 -0.23
N ILE A 149 12.05 31.17 0.88
CA ILE A 149 13.17 31.02 1.80
C ILE A 149 13.44 29.51 1.89
N PRO A 150 14.61 28.99 1.50
CA PRO A 150 14.88 27.58 1.66
C PRO A 150 15.16 27.23 3.13
N HIS A 151 14.91 25.97 3.47
CA HIS A 151 15.56 25.36 4.62
C HIS A 151 17.09 25.31 4.44
N ALA A 152 17.79 25.30 5.57
CA ALA A 152 19.22 25.05 5.64
C ALA A 152 19.45 24.04 6.76
N LYS A 153 19.71 22.78 6.40
CA LYS A 153 19.92 21.62 7.29
C LYS A 153 18.80 21.37 8.31
N THR A 154 17.62 21.92 8.08
CA THR A 154 16.45 21.87 8.99
C THR A 154 15.23 21.23 8.34
N ASP A 155 15.33 20.81 7.08
CA ASP A 155 14.25 20.19 6.33
C ASP A 155 14.06 18.71 6.74
N ASP A 156 12.81 18.27 6.81
CA ASP A 156 12.44 16.92 7.26
C ASP A 156 12.15 15.98 6.09
N PHE A 157 13.21 15.33 5.60
CA PHE A 157 13.09 14.32 4.54
C PHE A 157 12.53 12.97 5.02
N ALA A 158 12.38 12.81 6.34
CA ALA A 158 12.04 11.55 6.98
C ALA A 158 10.56 11.45 7.40
N PHE A 159 9.74 12.47 7.11
CA PHE A 159 8.31 12.52 7.45
C PHE A 159 8.06 12.34 8.96
N ASN A 160 8.91 12.92 9.81
CA ASN A 160 8.69 12.95 11.25
C ASN A 160 7.50 13.84 11.62
N ASN A 161 7.24 14.89 10.84
CA ASN A 161 6.06 15.72 11.03
C ASN A 161 4.79 15.06 10.44
N PRO A 162 3.76 14.73 11.26
CA PRO A 162 2.50 14.21 10.74
C PRO A 162 1.74 15.19 9.82
N PHE A 163 2.03 16.48 9.95
CA PHE A 163 1.40 17.56 9.18
C PHE A 163 2.23 17.99 7.97
N HIS A 164 3.23 17.22 7.54
CA HIS A 164 4.11 17.54 6.41
C HIS A 164 3.40 17.91 5.09
N PHE A 165 2.11 17.65 4.93
CA PHE A 165 1.33 18.14 3.78
C PHE A 165 1.17 19.65 3.74
N THR A 166 1.19 20.32 4.89
CA THR A 166 0.95 21.77 4.96
C THR A 166 2.03 22.55 4.20
N THR A 167 3.22 21.98 4.05
CA THR A 167 4.33 22.60 3.30
C THR A 167 4.01 22.81 1.82
N ARG A 168 3.04 22.08 1.26
CA ARG A 168 2.62 22.22 -0.15
C ARG A 168 2.04 23.58 -0.50
N PHE A 169 1.46 24.27 0.49
CA PHE A 169 0.66 25.47 0.22
C PHE A 169 1.09 26.68 1.05
N HIS A 170 1.91 26.46 2.10
CA HIS A 170 2.15 27.47 3.12
C HIS A 170 2.75 28.78 2.61
N THR A 171 3.51 28.77 1.50
CA THR A 171 4.12 29.99 0.93
C THR A 171 3.09 30.86 0.22
N LEU A 172 1.95 30.29 -0.20
CA LEU A 172 0.81 31.07 -0.71
C LEU A 172 0.13 31.88 0.42
N PHE A 173 0.19 31.41 1.66
CA PHE A 173 -0.41 32.08 2.81
C PHE A 173 0.59 33.01 3.52
N HIS A 174 1.83 32.57 3.71
CA HIS A 174 2.88 33.36 4.37
C HIS A 174 4.24 33.22 3.70
N ALA A 175 4.83 34.35 3.33
CA ALA A 175 6.12 34.40 2.63
C ALA A 175 7.34 34.01 3.49
N ASN A 176 7.19 33.94 4.82
CA ASN A 176 8.26 33.54 5.75
C ASN A 176 8.41 32.01 5.87
N LYS A 177 7.52 31.24 5.25
CA LYS A 177 7.55 29.79 5.32
C LYS A 177 8.64 29.22 4.43
N LYS A 178 9.34 28.24 4.99
CA LYS A 178 10.52 27.65 4.35
C LYS A 178 10.13 26.55 3.39
N ILE A 179 10.70 26.56 2.20
CA ILE A 179 10.59 25.48 1.22
C ILE A 179 11.78 24.54 1.32
N THR A 180 11.76 23.47 0.51
CA THR A 180 12.79 22.42 0.46
C THR A 180 14.22 22.97 0.55
N ASP A 181 15.07 22.29 1.34
CA ASP A 181 16.52 22.53 1.34
C ASP A 181 17.11 22.05 0.01
N PRO A 182 17.61 22.97 -0.85
CA PRO A 182 18.04 22.62 -2.19
C PRO A 182 19.26 21.70 -2.19
N LEU A 183 20.21 21.93 -1.28
CA LEU A 183 21.43 21.13 -1.20
C LEU A 183 21.12 19.72 -0.72
N ALA A 184 20.38 19.59 0.38
CA ALA A 184 20.02 18.29 0.93
C ALA A 184 19.23 17.45 -0.08
N PHE A 185 18.35 18.07 -0.88
CA PHE A 185 17.62 17.33 -1.90
C PHE A 185 18.48 16.94 -3.11
N LEU A 186 19.36 17.84 -3.59
CA LEU A 186 20.29 17.52 -4.69
C LEU A 186 21.25 16.40 -4.29
N GLU A 187 21.82 16.44 -3.09
CA GLU A 187 22.66 15.38 -2.52
C GLU A 187 21.89 14.05 -2.45
N LEU A 188 20.61 14.07 -2.03
CA LEU A 188 19.76 12.89 -2.01
C LEU A 188 19.54 12.30 -3.41
N LEU A 189 19.29 13.17 -4.41
CA LEU A 189 19.10 12.75 -5.79
C LEU A 189 20.39 12.18 -6.38
N GLN A 190 21.55 12.78 -6.09
CA GLN A 190 22.85 12.30 -6.53
C GLN A 190 23.17 10.94 -5.88
N TYR A 191 23.06 10.86 -4.55
CA TYR A 191 23.29 9.60 -3.82
C TYR A 191 22.38 8.48 -4.34
N ARG A 192 21.06 8.69 -4.42
CA ARG A 192 20.15 7.62 -4.83
C ARG A 192 20.16 7.37 -6.34
N GLY A 193 20.11 8.43 -7.14
CA GLY A 193 19.96 8.36 -8.59
C GLY A 193 21.26 8.04 -9.31
N VAL A 194 22.37 8.65 -8.89
CA VAL A 194 23.66 8.52 -9.57
C VAL A 194 24.47 7.37 -9.00
N LYS A 195 24.67 7.33 -7.67
CA LYS A 195 25.48 6.28 -7.00
C LYS A 195 24.75 4.93 -6.95
N TYR A 196 23.47 4.91 -6.57
CA TYR A 196 22.68 3.66 -6.47
C TYR A 196 21.73 3.39 -7.65
N LYS A 197 21.81 4.18 -8.72
CA LYS A 197 21.02 4.00 -9.96
C LYS A 197 19.51 3.84 -9.73
N LYS A 198 18.95 4.50 -8.71
CA LYS A 198 17.51 4.47 -8.44
C LYS A 198 16.77 5.32 -9.48
N ILE A 199 16.00 4.63 -10.33
CA ILE A 199 15.31 5.20 -11.50
C ILE A 199 14.54 6.49 -11.18
N PRO A 200 13.67 6.57 -10.15
CA PRO A 200 12.90 7.78 -9.89
C PRO A 200 13.78 9.00 -9.58
N SER A 201 14.82 8.81 -8.75
CA SER A 201 15.76 9.88 -8.41
C SER A 201 16.58 10.32 -9.62
N LEU A 202 17.05 9.37 -10.44
CA LEU A 202 17.80 9.66 -11.64
C LEU A 202 16.95 10.40 -12.69
N SER A 203 15.67 10.03 -12.84
CA SER A 203 14.73 10.68 -13.76
C SER A 203 14.51 12.15 -13.39
N ILE A 204 14.32 12.43 -12.09
CA ILE A 204 14.21 13.82 -11.60
C ILE A 204 15.50 14.58 -11.84
N MET A 205 16.66 13.99 -11.51
CA MET A 205 17.95 14.64 -11.74
C MET A 205 18.16 15.02 -13.21
N LYS A 206 17.84 14.12 -14.14
CA LYS A 206 17.91 14.40 -15.59
C LYS A 206 16.94 15.50 -16.03
N GLY A 207 15.71 15.49 -15.52
CA GLY A 207 14.73 16.53 -15.83
C GLY A 207 15.19 17.92 -15.34
N LEU A 208 15.68 17.98 -14.10
CA LEU A 208 16.18 19.20 -13.49
C LEU A 208 17.43 19.71 -14.21
N THR A 209 18.44 18.88 -14.43
CA THR A 209 19.69 19.29 -15.09
C THR A 209 19.49 19.74 -16.54
N ARG A 210 18.57 19.13 -17.28
CA ARG A 210 18.16 19.64 -18.60
C ARG A 210 17.60 21.06 -18.51
N PHE A 211 16.75 21.34 -17.51
CA PHE A 211 16.25 22.69 -17.25
C PHE A 211 17.40 23.65 -16.90
N LEU A 212 18.27 23.28 -15.96
CA LEU A 212 19.34 24.15 -15.47
C LEU A 212 20.36 24.51 -16.56
N SER A 213 20.82 23.51 -17.32
CA SER A 213 21.81 23.71 -18.40
C SER A 213 21.25 24.53 -19.56
N THR A 214 20.08 24.14 -20.09
CA THR A 214 19.52 24.76 -21.31
C THR A 214 19.06 26.20 -21.07
N PHE A 215 18.60 26.52 -19.86
CA PHE A 215 17.92 27.79 -19.61
C PHE A 215 18.65 28.74 -18.65
N LEU A 216 19.33 28.20 -17.64
CA LEU A 216 20.06 29.01 -16.66
C LEU A 216 21.56 29.08 -16.95
N GLU A 217 22.04 28.41 -18.01
CA GLU A 217 23.45 28.36 -18.42
C GLU A 217 24.35 27.87 -17.27
N ILE A 218 23.84 26.90 -16.50
CA ILE A 218 24.55 26.30 -15.37
C ILE A 218 25.23 25.03 -15.86
N ASP A 219 26.52 24.87 -15.57
CA ASP A 219 27.18 23.56 -15.74
C ASP A 219 26.57 22.57 -14.75
N THR A 220 26.03 21.48 -15.30
CA THR A 220 25.34 20.44 -14.51
C THR A 220 26.13 19.15 -14.46
N THR A 221 27.33 19.11 -15.04
CA THR A 221 28.24 17.97 -14.99
C THR A 221 28.50 17.51 -13.55
N PRO A 222 28.78 18.40 -12.58
CA PRO A 222 29.00 18.01 -11.19
C PRO A 222 27.82 17.25 -10.57
N PHE A 223 26.58 17.51 -11.02
CA PHE A 223 25.38 16.90 -10.43
C PHE A 223 25.31 15.39 -10.70
N PHE A 224 26.08 14.90 -11.69
CA PHE A 224 26.22 13.49 -12.04
C PHE A 224 27.51 12.85 -11.53
N GLU A 225 28.36 13.57 -10.79
CA GLU A 225 29.61 13.07 -10.25
C GLU A 225 29.49 12.77 -8.75
N PRO A 226 29.54 11.49 -8.31
CA PRO A 226 29.27 11.14 -6.91
C PRO A 226 30.15 11.77 -5.83
N LEU A 227 31.26 12.40 -6.20
CA LEU A 227 32.24 13.03 -5.31
C LEU A 227 32.27 14.57 -5.43
N SER A 228 31.40 15.15 -6.27
CA SER A 228 31.35 16.61 -6.45
C SER A 228 30.92 17.32 -5.16
N ASP A 229 31.48 18.50 -4.89
CA ASP A 229 30.98 19.39 -3.84
C ASP A 229 29.78 20.23 -4.33
N LEU A 230 28.58 19.66 -4.21
CA LEU A 230 27.34 20.36 -4.60
C LEU A 230 27.09 21.65 -3.81
N LYS A 231 27.67 21.79 -2.61
CA LYS A 231 27.55 23.01 -1.82
C LYS A 231 28.33 24.14 -2.50
N GLN A 232 29.55 23.86 -2.96
CA GLN A 232 30.36 24.82 -3.71
C GLN A 232 29.64 25.24 -5.00
N GLU A 233 29.14 24.28 -5.78
CA GLU A 233 28.39 24.54 -7.01
C GLU A 233 27.18 25.46 -6.77
N TRP A 234 26.39 25.17 -5.73
CA TRP A 234 25.23 26.00 -5.38
C TRP A 234 25.60 27.42 -4.96
N GLN A 235 26.71 27.59 -4.22
CA GLN A 235 27.18 28.89 -3.75
C GLN A 235 27.71 29.77 -4.89
N GLN A 236 28.23 29.19 -5.96
CA GLN A 236 28.68 29.91 -7.15
C GLN A 236 27.52 30.44 -8.01
N LEU A 237 26.31 29.90 -7.84
CA LEU A 237 25.14 30.38 -8.57
C LEU A 237 24.80 31.83 -8.20
N LYS A 238 24.50 32.63 -9.23
CA LYS A 238 24.01 34.01 -9.04
C LYS A 238 22.71 33.97 -8.25
N SER A 239 22.46 34.99 -7.42
CA SER A 239 21.26 35.01 -6.56
C SER A 239 19.95 34.92 -7.35
N TRP A 240 19.92 35.44 -8.59
CA TRP A 240 18.75 35.30 -9.45
C TRP A 240 18.55 33.88 -9.98
N GLN A 241 19.63 33.12 -10.24
CA GLN A 241 19.55 31.70 -10.63
C GLN A 241 18.97 30.91 -9.46
N GLN A 242 19.54 31.07 -8.26
CA GLN A 242 19.05 30.41 -7.04
C GLN A 242 17.54 30.67 -6.84
N ARG A 243 17.10 31.94 -6.90
CA ARG A 243 15.67 32.31 -6.76
C ARG A 243 14.76 31.58 -7.75
N MET A 244 15.20 31.37 -8.99
CA MET A 244 14.41 30.70 -10.04
C MET A 244 14.42 29.17 -9.93
N ILE A 245 15.45 28.60 -9.31
CA ILE A 245 15.62 27.14 -9.11
C ILE A 245 14.84 26.65 -7.89
N LEU A 246 14.80 27.46 -6.84
CA LEU A 246 14.16 27.14 -5.57
C LEU A 246 12.74 26.50 -5.69
N PRO A 247 11.77 27.13 -6.37
CA PRO A 247 10.45 26.50 -6.53
C PRO A 247 10.49 25.23 -7.37
N LEU A 248 11.43 25.08 -8.31
CA LEU A 248 11.56 23.86 -9.12
C LEU A 248 12.04 22.69 -8.27
N ILE A 249 13.06 22.91 -7.43
CA ILE A 249 13.57 21.92 -6.48
C ILE A 249 12.45 21.46 -5.54
N ASP A 250 11.68 22.40 -5.00
CA ASP A 250 10.57 22.11 -4.10
C ASP A 250 9.44 21.31 -4.78
N ILE A 251 9.07 21.70 -6.01
CA ILE A 251 8.14 20.92 -6.84
C ILE A 251 8.69 19.50 -7.05
N CYS A 252 9.95 19.36 -7.46
CA CYS A 252 10.57 18.06 -7.69
C CYS A 252 10.57 17.18 -6.43
N ARG A 253 10.83 17.78 -5.27
CA ARG A 253 10.78 17.12 -3.97
C ARG A 253 9.39 16.58 -3.68
N HIS A 254 8.35 17.41 -3.82
CA HIS A 254 6.99 17.00 -3.58
C HIS A 254 6.48 15.95 -4.59
N MET A 255 6.87 16.05 -5.86
CA MET A 255 6.57 15.04 -6.87
C MET A 255 7.25 13.69 -6.54
N TYR A 256 8.52 13.72 -6.11
CA TYR A 256 9.26 12.53 -5.68
C TYR A 256 8.55 11.80 -4.53
N ASP A 257 8.10 12.56 -3.53
CA ASP A 257 7.42 12.03 -2.35
C ASP A 257 6.00 11.53 -2.64
N ALA A 258 5.29 12.18 -3.55
CA ALA A 258 3.96 11.78 -3.99
C ALA A 258 3.95 10.53 -4.87
N PHE A 259 4.95 10.37 -5.74
CA PHE A 259 4.97 9.32 -6.73
C PHE A 259 6.20 8.40 -6.61
N PRO A 260 6.49 7.81 -5.42
CA PRO A 260 7.73 7.08 -5.16
C PRO A 260 7.84 5.75 -5.95
N LYS A 261 6.72 5.25 -6.48
CA LYS A 261 6.65 4.05 -7.31
C LYS A 261 6.68 4.36 -8.82
N ASN A 262 6.52 5.62 -9.21
CA ASN A 262 6.58 6.00 -10.62
C ASN A 262 8.05 6.07 -11.06
N ARG A 263 8.35 5.52 -12.24
CA ARG A 263 9.70 5.61 -12.82
C ARG A 263 10.07 7.06 -13.15
N ASN A 264 9.11 7.87 -13.59
CA ASN A 264 9.27 9.30 -13.79
C ASN A 264 8.26 10.08 -12.93
N PRO A 265 8.62 10.45 -11.68
CA PRO A 265 7.70 11.16 -10.80
C PRO A 265 7.14 12.45 -11.41
N LEU A 266 7.89 13.18 -12.23
CA LEU A 266 7.49 14.46 -12.82
C LEU A 266 6.31 14.35 -13.83
N GLU A 267 5.96 13.14 -14.27
CA GLU A 267 4.78 12.87 -15.09
C GLU A 267 3.51 12.59 -14.26
N GLY A 268 3.58 12.68 -12.93
CA GLY A 268 2.40 12.58 -12.07
C GLY A 268 1.40 13.71 -12.37
N PRO A 269 0.08 13.44 -12.42
CA PRO A 269 -0.91 14.48 -12.62
C PRO A 269 -1.23 15.21 -11.32
N GLY A 270 -1.54 16.50 -11.43
CA GLY A 270 -1.79 17.35 -10.27
C GLY A 270 -2.02 18.80 -10.67
N VAL A 271 -2.08 19.66 -9.65
CA VAL A 271 -2.36 21.09 -9.81
C VAL A 271 -1.24 21.91 -9.16
N ILE A 272 -0.80 22.99 -9.79
CA ILE A 272 0.11 23.96 -9.18
C ILE A 272 -0.51 25.35 -9.28
N LEU A 273 -0.64 26.02 -8.14
CA LEU A 273 -1.08 27.40 -8.03
C LEU A 273 0.16 28.30 -7.91
N LEU A 274 0.31 29.30 -8.78
CA LEU A 274 1.46 30.20 -8.81
C LEU A 274 1.00 31.65 -8.66
N HIS A 275 1.16 32.22 -7.48
CA HIS A 275 0.92 33.65 -7.27
C HIS A 275 2.14 34.47 -7.67
N ARG A 276 2.00 35.25 -8.75
CA ARG A 276 3.00 36.22 -9.22
C ARG A 276 4.38 35.63 -9.53
N PRO A 277 4.49 34.58 -10.35
CA PRO A 277 5.80 34.06 -10.78
C PRO A 277 6.64 35.07 -11.57
N ASP A 278 6.02 36.13 -12.10
CA ASP A 278 6.68 37.28 -12.72
C ASP A 278 7.53 38.11 -11.74
N LEU A 279 7.42 37.90 -10.42
CA LEU A 279 8.22 38.62 -9.42
C LEU A 279 9.54 37.93 -9.07
N PHE A 280 9.60 36.59 -9.07
CA PHE A 280 10.84 35.86 -8.77
C PHE A 280 11.63 35.51 -10.04
N CYS A 281 10.99 35.51 -11.21
CA CYS A 281 11.69 35.45 -12.49
C CYS A 281 12.20 36.83 -12.90
N THR A 282 13.40 36.92 -13.45
CA THR A 282 13.85 38.19 -14.07
C THR A 282 12.98 38.50 -15.30
N PRO A 283 12.68 39.79 -15.61
CA PRO A 283 11.72 40.15 -16.66
C PRO A 283 11.99 39.53 -18.03
N ASN A 284 13.27 39.37 -18.40
CA ASN A 284 13.68 38.81 -19.70
C ASN A 284 13.69 37.27 -19.71
N ARG A 285 13.60 36.63 -18.55
CA ARG A 285 13.67 35.16 -18.43
C ARG A 285 12.32 34.52 -18.07
N PHE A 286 11.33 35.30 -17.63
CA PHE A 286 9.99 34.81 -17.26
C PHE A 286 9.33 33.91 -18.32
N SER A 287 9.24 34.39 -19.57
CA SER A 287 8.62 33.64 -20.69
C SER A 287 9.25 32.26 -20.89
N SER A 288 10.58 32.23 -20.90
CA SER A 288 11.33 31.00 -21.11
C SER A 288 11.27 30.07 -19.88
N TRP A 289 11.28 30.61 -18.64
CA TRP A 289 11.08 29.81 -17.42
C TRP A 289 9.73 29.07 -17.45
N ILE A 290 8.65 29.77 -17.83
CA ILE A 290 7.32 29.15 -17.94
C ILE A 290 7.32 28.05 -19.02
N SER A 291 7.95 28.30 -20.17
CA SER A 291 8.03 27.31 -21.26
C SER A 291 8.76 26.03 -20.85
N HIS A 292 9.84 26.17 -20.06
CA HIS A 292 10.59 25.03 -19.55
C HIS A 292 9.85 24.31 -18.41
N LEU A 293 9.16 25.05 -17.52
CA LEU A 293 8.32 24.45 -16.49
C LEU A 293 7.17 23.63 -17.11
N ASP A 294 6.55 24.14 -18.17
CA ASP A 294 5.53 23.43 -18.94
C ASP A 294 6.05 22.09 -19.48
N SER A 295 7.27 22.08 -20.02
CA SER A 295 7.93 20.87 -20.55
C SER A 295 8.31 19.89 -19.45
N LEU A 296 8.84 20.38 -18.32
CA LEU A 296 9.26 19.58 -17.17
C LEU A 296 8.08 18.82 -16.54
N LEU A 297 6.89 19.42 -16.55
CA LEU A 297 5.69 18.92 -15.88
C LEU A 297 4.55 18.74 -16.89
N PRO A 298 4.61 17.69 -17.74
CA PRO A 298 3.70 17.54 -18.87
C PRO A 298 2.25 17.33 -18.45
N ARG A 299 2.00 16.77 -17.26
CA ARG A 299 0.67 16.38 -16.76
C ARG A 299 0.17 17.25 -15.61
N ILE A 300 0.78 18.39 -15.33
CA ILE A 300 0.35 19.33 -14.29
C ILE A 300 -0.52 20.43 -14.87
N GLN A 301 -1.64 20.72 -14.20
CA GLN A 301 -2.48 21.88 -14.44
C GLN A 301 -1.96 23.07 -13.62
N PHE A 302 -1.91 24.25 -14.24
CA PHE A 302 -1.46 25.48 -13.62
C PHE A 302 -2.57 26.52 -13.54
N VAL A 303 -2.69 27.16 -12.39
CA VAL A 303 -3.47 28.40 -12.21
C VAL A 303 -2.53 29.46 -11.69
N THR A 304 -2.36 30.55 -12.43
CA THR A 304 -1.38 31.59 -12.09
C THR A 304 -1.98 32.98 -12.14
N THR A 305 -1.52 33.86 -11.26
CA THR A 305 -1.85 35.29 -11.31
C THR A 305 -0.66 36.08 -11.85
N LEU A 306 -0.89 36.99 -12.80
CA LEU A 306 0.16 37.80 -13.41
C LEU A 306 -0.19 39.29 -13.38
N SER A 307 0.85 40.14 -13.31
CA SER A 307 0.71 41.56 -13.63
C SER A 307 0.33 41.75 -15.11
N LYS A 308 -0.14 42.95 -15.49
CA LYS A 308 -0.39 43.28 -16.92
C LYS A 308 0.84 43.00 -17.80
N LYS A 309 2.05 43.34 -17.31
CA LYS A 309 3.33 43.07 -17.99
C LYS A 309 3.62 41.57 -18.06
N GLY A 310 3.43 40.84 -16.96
CA GLY A 310 3.61 39.39 -16.93
C GLY A 310 2.68 38.66 -17.91
N ALA A 311 1.41 39.06 -17.97
CA ALA A 311 0.43 38.49 -18.90
C ALA A 311 0.82 38.77 -20.37
N LYS A 312 1.28 39.98 -20.68
CA LYS A 312 1.80 40.33 -22.03
C LYS A 312 3.02 39.49 -22.42
N ASN A 313 3.89 39.19 -21.45
CA ASN A 313 5.11 38.42 -21.64
C ASN A 313 4.90 36.90 -21.50
N PHE A 314 3.67 36.44 -21.29
CA PHE A 314 3.38 35.01 -21.18
C PHE A 314 3.56 34.33 -22.56
N PRO A 315 4.16 33.14 -22.65
CA PRO A 315 4.45 32.52 -23.95
C PRO A 315 3.16 32.17 -24.70
N LYS A 316 2.98 32.76 -25.89
CA LYS A 316 1.77 32.55 -26.71
C LYS A 316 1.58 31.09 -27.13
N ILE A 317 2.68 30.35 -27.34
CA ILE A 317 2.65 28.97 -27.82
C ILE A 317 2.14 27.96 -26.77
N ILE A 318 2.27 28.26 -25.48
CA ILE A 318 1.82 27.36 -24.40
C ILE A 318 0.43 27.74 -23.85
N SER A 319 0.02 29.00 -24.01
CA SER A 319 -1.29 29.50 -23.55
C SER A 319 -2.47 28.62 -24.01
N PRO A 320 -2.55 28.14 -25.27
CA PRO A 320 -3.66 27.30 -25.72
C PRO A 320 -3.49 25.81 -25.35
N LYS A 321 -2.37 25.39 -24.74
CA LYS A 321 -2.14 23.96 -24.45
C LYS A 321 -3.19 23.43 -23.49
N ARG A 322 -3.60 22.19 -23.73
CA ARG A 322 -4.59 21.47 -22.94
C ARG A 322 -4.01 20.18 -22.40
N LEU A 323 -4.48 19.78 -21.23
CA LEU A 323 -4.28 18.46 -20.67
C LEU A 323 -5.44 17.57 -21.09
N PHE A 324 -5.12 16.43 -21.69
CA PHE A 324 -6.12 15.44 -22.08
C PHE A 324 -6.24 14.37 -21.02
N PHE A 325 -7.47 13.91 -20.80
CA PHE A 325 -7.75 12.83 -19.88
C PHE A 325 -8.80 11.89 -20.47
N LYS A 326 -8.62 10.59 -20.19
CA LYS A 326 -9.52 9.54 -20.67
C LYS A 326 -10.81 9.62 -19.86
N TYR A 327 -11.93 9.95 -20.50
CA TYR A 327 -13.22 9.59 -19.91
C TYR A 327 -13.37 8.08 -20.02
N THR A 328 -13.71 7.46 -18.90
CA THR A 328 -14.28 6.12 -18.98
C THR A 328 -15.74 6.39 -19.32
N GLU A 329 -16.15 6.17 -20.58
CA GLU A 329 -17.58 6.05 -20.85
C GLU A 329 -18.10 5.01 -19.86
N SER A 330 -19.11 5.38 -19.08
CA SER A 330 -19.79 4.46 -18.21
C SER A 330 -20.00 3.19 -19.02
N ARG A 331 -19.37 2.08 -18.65
CA ARG A 331 -19.66 0.79 -19.25
C ARG A 331 -21.15 0.58 -19.00
N LYS A 332 -21.98 0.91 -19.99
CA LYS A 332 -23.31 0.33 -20.11
C LYS A 332 -23.01 -1.15 -20.09
N VAL A 333 -23.34 -1.78 -18.97
CA VAL A 333 -23.33 -3.23 -18.84
C VAL A 333 -24.15 -3.71 -20.02
N VAL A 334 -23.47 -4.24 -21.04
CA VAL A 334 -24.10 -4.88 -22.18
C VAL A 334 -24.80 -6.08 -21.56
N LYS A 335 -26.09 -5.90 -21.25
CA LYS A 335 -26.97 -7.00 -20.88
C LYS A 335 -26.95 -7.94 -22.08
N LYS A 336 -26.25 -9.07 -21.94
CA LYS A 336 -26.38 -10.19 -22.88
C LYS A 336 -27.88 -10.43 -23.09
N LYS A 337 -28.30 -10.49 -24.36
CA LYS A 337 -29.65 -10.90 -24.76
C LYS A 337 -30.03 -12.15 -23.96
N ARG A 338 -31.11 -12.05 -23.18
CA ARG A 338 -31.70 -13.17 -22.44
C ARG A 338 -32.14 -14.20 -23.48
N LYS A 339 -31.62 -15.43 -23.36
CA LYS A 339 -32.30 -16.61 -23.92
C LYS A 339 -33.65 -16.76 -23.20
N GLU A 340 -34.64 -17.25 -23.93
CA GLU A 340 -36.00 -17.50 -23.45
C GLU A 340 -36.03 -18.30 -22.13
N PRO A 341 -37.03 -18.05 -21.26
CA PRO A 341 -37.01 -18.52 -19.89
C PRO A 341 -37.35 -20.02 -19.82
N ARG A 342 -36.32 -20.85 -19.72
CA ARG A 342 -36.43 -22.06 -18.88
C ARG A 342 -36.50 -21.59 -17.43
N LEU A 343 -37.40 -22.15 -16.61
CA LEU A 343 -37.41 -21.89 -15.16
C LEU A 343 -35.96 -21.95 -14.63
N PRO A 344 -35.42 -20.89 -13.99
CA PRO A 344 -34.03 -20.90 -13.57
C PRO A 344 -33.81 -22.03 -12.59
N ARG A 345 -32.92 -22.97 -12.92
CA ARG A 345 -32.43 -23.92 -11.92
C ARG A 345 -31.75 -23.09 -10.83
N LYS A 346 -32.27 -23.15 -9.60
CA LYS A 346 -31.64 -22.47 -8.46
C LYS A 346 -30.22 -23.03 -8.29
N PRO A 347 -29.17 -22.19 -8.26
CA PRO A 347 -27.79 -22.68 -8.17
C PRO A 347 -27.43 -23.07 -6.74
N VAL A 348 -26.39 -23.90 -6.61
CA VAL A 348 -25.68 -24.12 -5.35
C VAL A 348 -24.64 -23.02 -5.16
N LEU A 349 -24.75 -22.28 -4.05
CA LEU A 349 -23.83 -21.20 -3.71
C LEU A 349 -22.75 -21.71 -2.75
N LEU A 350 -21.49 -21.53 -3.14
CA LEU A 350 -20.31 -21.78 -2.31
C LEU A 350 -19.66 -20.45 -1.93
N ILE A 351 -19.37 -20.27 -0.64
CA ILE A 351 -18.81 -19.03 -0.10
C ILE A 351 -17.46 -19.31 0.58
N ASP A 352 -16.40 -18.80 -0.01
CA ASP A 352 -15.05 -18.82 0.56
C ASP A 352 -14.81 -17.55 1.40
N ILE A 353 -14.77 -17.70 2.73
CA ILE A 353 -14.84 -16.55 3.64
C ILE A 353 -13.48 -15.83 3.74
N ASP A 354 -12.39 -16.58 3.88
CA ASP A 354 -11.08 -16.04 4.29
C ASP A 354 -9.87 -16.77 3.70
N SER A 355 -10.06 -17.72 2.78
CA SER A 355 -8.94 -18.49 2.24
C SER A 355 -8.05 -17.64 1.32
N THR A 356 -6.73 -17.78 1.46
CA THR A 356 -5.76 -17.22 0.49
C THR A 356 -5.42 -18.23 -0.60
N LEU A 357 -5.35 -19.51 -0.23
CA LEU A 357 -5.29 -20.64 -1.16
C LEU A 357 -6.71 -21.11 -1.50
N PRO A 358 -6.93 -21.72 -2.67
CA PRO A 358 -8.18 -22.40 -3.02
C PRO A 358 -8.65 -23.37 -1.94
N ASN A 359 -9.94 -23.35 -1.65
CA ASN A 359 -10.52 -24.14 -0.58
C ASN A 359 -10.90 -25.54 -1.09
N LEU A 360 -10.14 -26.55 -0.67
CA LEU A 360 -10.31 -27.93 -1.14
C LEU A 360 -11.70 -28.51 -0.82
N ALA A 361 -12.28 -28.18 0.34
CA ALA A 361 -13.61 -28.66 0.70
C ALA A 361 -14.70 -28.09 -0.24
N LEU A 362 -14.58 -26.81 -0.60
CA LEU A 362 -15.49 -26.19 -1.57
C LEU A 362 -15.29 -26.77 -2.99
N MET A 363 -14.05 -27.09 -3.39
CA MET A 363 -13.79 -27.76 -4.67
C MET A 363 -14.48 -29.13 -4.75
N LYS A 364 -14.41 -29.94 -3.69
CA LYS A 364 -15.08 -31.25 -3.63
C LYS A 364 -16.61 -31.12 -3.61
N LEU A 365 -17.16 -30.16 -2.87
CA LEU A 365 -18.58 -29.83 -2.91
C LEU A 365 -19.04 -29.40 -4.31
N SER A 366 -18.24 -28.60 -5.01
CA SER A 366 -18.56 -28.19 -6.38
C SER A 366 -18.61 -29.39 -7.33
N ARG A 367 -17.60 -30.27 -7.27
CA ARG A 367 -17.58 -31.51 -8.06
C ARG A 367 -18.86 -32.32 -7.85
N TYR A 368 -19.20 -32.59 -6.59
CA TYR A 368 -20.39 -33.37 -6.21
C TYR A 368 -21.70 -32.81 -6.79
N TYR A 369 -21.89 -31.49 -6.74
CA TYR A 369 -23.13 -30.88 -7.23
C TYR A 369 -23.16 -30.75 -8.76
N LYS A 370 -22.02 -30.49 -9.40
CA LYS A 370 -21.91 -30.48 -10.86
C LYS A 370 -22.21 -31.86 -11.47
N GLU A 371 -21.73 -32.95 -10.87
CA GLU A 371 -22.05 -34.31 -11.29
C GLU A 371 -23.55 -34.64 -11.21
N LYS A 372 -24.29 -33.92 -10.35
CA LYS A 372 -25.76 -34.00 -10.25
C LYS A 372 -26.50 -33.06 -11.20
N GLY A 373 -25.79 -32.42 -12.14
CA GLY A 373 -26.37 -31.48 -13.09
C GLY A 373 -26.84 -30.16 -12.47
N LYS A 374 -26.32 -29.79 -11.29
CA LYS A 374 -26.62 -28.51 -10.63
C LYS A 374 -25.60 -27.44 -11.04
N ASP A 375 -26.09 -26.21 -11.21
CA ASP A 375 -25.23 -25.05 -11.40
C ASP A 375 -24.56 -24.68 -10.07
N VAL A 376 -23.25 -24.45 -10.08
CA VAL A 376 -22.47 -24.09 -8.88
C VAL A 376 -21.85 -22.70 -9.06
N ILE A 377 -21.98 -21.85 -8.05
CA ILE A 377 -21.43 -20.48 -8.04
C ILE A 377 -20.49 -20.33 -6.84
N LEU A 378 -19.23 -19.97 -7.08
CA LEU A 378 -18.30 -19.54 -6.04
C LEU A 378 -18.36 -18.03 -5.82
N ARG A 379 -18.42 -17.60 -4.57
CA ARG A 379 -18.23 -16.21 -4.14
C ARG A 379 -17.29 -16.13 -2.94
N ARG A 380 -16.72 -14.95 -2.70
CA ARG A 380 -15.79 -14.70 -1.60
C ARG A 380 -16.34 -13.73 -0.57
N LYS A 381 -15.82 -13.79 0.65
CA LYS A 381 -16.19 -12.93 1.78
C LYS A 381 -17.70 -13.07 2.08
N LYS A 382 -18.40 -11.97 2.33
CA LYS A 382 -19.86 -11.97 2.44
C LYS A 382 -20.52 -11.71 1.09
N PHE A 383 -21.39 -12.62 0.66
CA PHE A 383 -22.18 -12.50 -0.56
C PHE A 383 -23.60 -13.00 -0.34
N PHE A 384 -24.59 -12.27 -0.85
CA PHE A 384 -26.01 -12.54 -0.66
C PHE A 384 -26.68 -12.86 -2.00
N LEU A 385 -27.32 -14.02 -2.10
CA LEU A 385 -28.08 -14.46 -3.26
C LEU A 385 -29.48 -14.89 -2.81
N LYS A 386 -30.53 -14.23 -3.32
CA LYS A 386 -31.91 -14.48 -2.90
C LYS A 386 -32.42 -15.89 -3.22
N SER A 387 -31.94 -16.50 -4.31
CA SER A 387 -32.56 -17.69 -4.91
C SER A 387 -31.58 -18.86 -5.08
N ALA A 388 -30.78 -19.18 -4.07
CA ALA A 388 -29.93 -20.37 -4.08
C ALA A 388 -30.74 -21.62 -3.67
N ASP A 389 -30.40 -22.78 -4.25
CA ASP A 389 -30.94 -24.09 -3.83
C ASP A 389 -30.32 -24.52 -2.50
N LYS A 390 -29.00 -24.38 -2.42
CA LYS A 390 -28.20 -24.68 -1.22
C LYS A 390 -27.09 -23.64 -1.05
N VAL A 391 -26.71 -23.39 0.20
CA VAL A 391 -25.64 -22.45 0.54
C VAL A 391 -24.63 -23.15 1.45
N TYR A 392 -23.37 -23.21 1.00
CA TYR A 392 -22.24 -23.68 1.78
C TYR A 392 -21.24 -22.56 1.98
N ALA A 393 -20.68 -22.45 3.18
CA ALA A 393 -19.61 -21.52 3.48
C ALA A 393 -18.45 -22.23 4.19
N SER A 394 -17.22 -21.79 3.93
CA SER A 394 -16.04 -22.30 4.62
C SER A 394 -15.21 -21.16 5.17
N SER A 395 -14.81 -21.26 6.45
CA SER A 395 -13.85 -20.36 7.09
C SER A 395 -12.69 -21.16 7.66
N ILE A 396 -11.47 -20.82 7.26
CA ILE A 396 -10.25 -21.44 7.77
C ILE A 396 -9.82 -20.78 9.09
N PHE A 397 -10.01 -19.47 9.23
CA PHE A 397 -9.55 -18.69 10.39
C PHE A 397 -10.72 -18.17 11.24
N ASN A 398 -10.50 -18.04 12.56
CA ASN A 398 -11.47 -17.45 13.50
C ASN A 398 -11.21 -15.94 13.76
N SER A 399 -10.84 -15.21 12.70
CA SER A 399 -10.54 -13.78 12.83
C SER A 399 -11.80 -12.95 13.14
N ASN A 400 -11.66 -11.75 13.71
CA ASN A 400 -12.78 -10.82 13.90
C ASN A 400 -13.54 -10.56 12.59
N THR A 401 -12.80 -10.41 11.49
CA THR A 401 -13.37 -10.17 10.15
C THR A 401 -14.14 -11.39 9.65
N SER A 402 -13.56 -12.59 9.78
CA SER A 402 -14.22 -13.85 9.42
C SER A 402 -15.53 -14.02 10.20
N ARG A 403 -15.51 -13.80 11.53
CA ARG A 403 -16.70 -13.83 12.39
C ARG A 403 -17.77 -12.82 11.97
N SER A 404 -17.39 -11.59 11.65
CA SER A 404 -18.33 -10.57 11.17
C SER A 404 -19.00 -10.98 9.86
N HIS A 405 -18.25 -11.57 8.92
CA HIS A 405 -18.82 -12.11 7.69
C HIS A 405 -19.79 -13.27 7.98
N ILE A 406 -19.40 -14.20 8.85
CA ILE A 406 -20.23 -15.34 9.24
C ILE A 406 -21.54 -14.88 9.89
N GLN A 407 -21.49 -13.93 10.82
CA GLN A 407 -22.69 -13.37 11.47
C GLN A 407 -23.64 -12.74 10.44
N ALA A 408 -23.11 -11.98 9.49
CA ALA A 408 -23.92 -11.38 8.43
C ALA A 408 -24.57 -12.44 7.52
N LEU A 409 -23.83 -13.51 7.19
CA LEU A 409 -24.35 -14.64 6.40
C LEU A 409 -25.42 -15.42 7.17
N LYS A 410 -25.18 -15.73 8.45
CA LYS A 410 -26.16 -16.39 9.34
C LYS A 410 -27.44 -15.57 9.47
N LYS A 411 -27.34 -14.24 9.61
CA LYS A 411 -28.51 -13.35 9.66
C LYS A 411 -29.35 -13.40 8.38
N TYR A 412 -28.72 -13.61 7.23
CA TYR A 412 -29.41 -13.58 5.93
C TYR A 412 -29.98 -14.96 5.52
N TYR A 413 -29.18 -16.02 5.65
CA TYR A 413 -29.57 -17.37 5.21
C TYR A 413 -30.20 -18.22 6.33
N GLY A 414 -30.03 -17.83 7.59
CA GLY A 414 -30.52 -18.61 8.73
C GLY A 414 -30.03 -20.07 8.69
N ASN A 415 -30.94 -21.00 8.95
CA ASN A 415 -30.67 -22.43 8.98
C ASN A 415 -30.50 -23.06 7.59
N SER A 416 -30.73 -22.32 6.50
CA SER A 416 -30.57 -22.84 5.13
C SER A 416 -29.11 -22.91 4.66
N MET A 417 -28.17 -22.42 5.47
CA MET A 417 -26.73 -22.41 5.18
C MET A 417 -26.00 -23.44 6.03
N ILE A 418 -25.12 -24.21 5.40
CA ILE A 418 -24.16 -25.08 6.08
C ILE A 418 -22.80 -24.38 6.09
N ILE A 419 -22.20 -24.25 7.27
CA ILE A 419 -20.90 -23.60 7.42
C ILE A 419 -19.90 -24.53 8.11
N GLY A 420 -18.70 -24.65 7.54
CA GLY A 420 -17.64 -25.47 8.08
C GLY A 420 -16.26 -24.80 8.04
N GLY A 421 -15.24 -25.61 8.33
CA GLY A 421 -13.84 -25.21 8.34
C GLY A 421 -13.32 -24.92 9.75
N SER A 422 -11.99 -24.93 9.89
CA SER A 422 -11.30 -24.83 11.19
C SER A 422 -11.61 -23.57 11.98
N GLY A 423 -12.01 -22.49 11.31
CA GLY A 423 -12.39 -21.24 11.96
C GLY A 423 -13.78 -21.27 12.61
N VAL A 424 -14.53 -22.36 12.41
CA VAL A 424 -15.93 -22.53 12.86
C VAL A 424 -16.09 -23.74 13.76
N ASP A 425 -15.72 -24.92 13.25
CA ASP A 425 -15.85 -26.18 13.97
C ASP A 425 -14.71 -27.13 13.51
N LEU A 426 -13.87 -27.54 14.47
CA LEU A 426 -12.75 -28.44 14.22
C LEU A 426 -13.19 -29.87 13.93
N ASN A 427 -14.39 -30.28 14.31
CA ASN A 427 -14.91 -31.65 14.17
C ASN A 427 -15.83 -31.82 12.97
N PHE A 428 -16.34 -30.72 12.39
CA PHE A 428 -17.20 -30.80 11.23
C PHE A 428 -16.44 -31.31 9.99
N ARG A 429 -16.91 -32.42 9.41
CA ARG A 429 -16.31 -33.07 8.24
C ARG A 429 -17.27 -33.09 7.06
N LEU A 430 -16.70 -33.12 5.85
CA LEU A 430 -17.48 -33.48 4.67
C LEU A 430 -17.93 -34.94 4.79
N PRO A 431 -19.12 -35.29 4.28
CA PRO A 431 -19.49 -36.69 4.12
C PRO A 431 -18.44 -37.43 3.30
N GLU A 432 -18.12 -38.68 3.67
CA GLU A 432 -17.06 -39.48 3.05
C GLU A 432 -17.18 -39.55 1.52
N LYS A 433 -18.40 -39.75 1.00
CA LYS A 433 -18.68 -39.75 -0.44
C LYS A 433 -18.33 -38.45 -1.18
N ILE A 434 -18.26 -37.32 -0.47
CA ILE A 434 -17.84 -36.01 -1.01
C ILE A 434 -16.35 -35.81 -0.76
N GLU A 435 -15.85 -36.20 0.43
CA GLU A 435 -14.43 -36.10 0.76
C GLU A 435 -13.56 -36.94 -0.17
N ASN A 436 -14.03 -38.08 -0.66
CA ASN A 436 -13.26 -38.94 -1.56
C ASN A 436 -13.31 -38.51 -3.04
N LEU A 437 -14.05 -37.45 -3.38
CA LEU A 437 -14.09 -36.93 -4.76
C LEU A 437 -12.82 -36.15 -5.13
N PRO A 438 -12.43 -36.17 -6.42
CA PRO A 438 -11.39 -35.29 -6.92
C PRO A 438 -11.82 -33.81 -6.81
N ALA A 439 -10.84 -32.93 -6.69
CA ALA A 439 -11.10 -31.50 -6.58
C ALA A 439 -11.55 -30.90 -7.93
N ASP A 440 -12.60 -30.06 -7.90
CA ASP A 440 -13.01 -29.25 -9.05
C ASP A 440 -12.08 -28.05 -9.26
N TYR A 441 -11.05 -28.25 -10.10
CA TYR A 441 -10.07 -27.20 -10.43
C TYR A 441 -10.67 -26.01 -11.19
N ASP A 442 -11.79 -26.20 -11.90
CA ASP A 442 -12.44 -25.11 -12.64
C ASP A 442 -13.13 -24.10 -11.70
N LEU A 443 -13.34 -24.48 -10.44
CA LEU A 443 -13.91 -23.59 -9.41
C LEU A 443 -12.98 -22.43 -9.06
N TYR A 444 -11.67 -22.66 -9.11
CA TYR A 444 -10.60 -21.71 -8.79
C TYR A 444 -9.65 -21.58 -10.00
N PRO A 445 -10.03 -20.82 -11.03
CA PRO A 445 -9.26 -20.73 -12.28
C PRO A 445 -7.84 -20.20 -12.07
N GLU A 446 -7.60 -19.46 -10.99
CA GLU A 446 -6.26 -18.99 -10.64
C GLU A 446 -5.27 -20.08 -10.24
N LEU A 447 -5.67 -21.36 -10.14
CA LEU A 447 -4.73 -22.47 -9.98
C LEU A 447 -3.99 -22.79 -11.28
N GLU A 448 -4.59 -22.54 -12.44
CA GLU A 448 -4.01 -22.87 -13.74
C GLU A 448 -3.53 -24.34 -13.78
N ASP A 449 -2.23 -24.57 -13.97
CA ASP A 449 -1.59 -25.88 -14.07
C ASP A 449 -1.15 -26.47 -12.72
N ARG A 450 -1.56 -25.88 -11.60
CA ARG A 450 -1.18 -26.30 -10.24
C ARG A 450 -2.20 -27.24 -9.64
N ALA A 451 -1.74 -28.42 -9.22
CA ALA A 451 -2.45 -29.32 -8.33
C ALA A 451 -2.39 -28.83 -6.88
N ILE A 452 -3.40 -29.16 -6.07
CA ILE A 452 -3.43 -28.83 -4.64
C ILE A 452 -4.11 -29.96 -3.86
N GLY A 453 -3.51 -30.37 -2.74
CA GLY A 453 -4.14 -31.37 -1.88
C GLY A 453 -3.24 -31.94 -0.80
N PHE A 454 -3.73 -33.02 -0.17
CA PHE A 454 -3.07 -33.75 0.89
C PHE A 454 -2.70 -35.15 0.38
N ILE A 455 -1.47 -35.60 0.61
CA ILE A 455 -1.10 -37.02 0.52
C ILE A 455 -1.35 -37.66 1.88
N THR A 456 -0.93 -36.98 2.94
CA THR A 456 -1.09 -37.36 4.34
C THR A 456 -1.78 -36.26 5.13
N ARG A 457 -2.42 -36.64 6.24
CA ARG A 457 -2.96 -35.71 7.25
C ARG A 457 -2.56 -36.14 8.65
N GLY A 458 -2.50 -35.17 9.56
CA GLY A 458 -2.17 -35.39 10.96
C GLY A 458 -0.71 -35.10 11.30
N CYS A 459 -0.46 -34.98 12.60
CA CYS A 459 0.87 -34.67 13.15
C CYS A 459 1.01 -35.35 14.52
N PRO A 460 2.16 -35.96 14.85
CA PRO A 460 2.33 -36.64 16.12
C PRO A 460 2.60 -35.66 17.29
N HIS A 461 2.78 -34.37 16.99
CA HIS A 461 3.14 -33.36 17.98
C HIS A 461 1.93 -32.62 18.51
N HIS A 462 1.86 -32.49 19.83
CA HIS A 462 0.82 -31.78 20.55
C HIS A 462 1.26 -30.35 20.88
N CYS A 463 1.70 -29.62 19.85
CA CYS A 463 2.10 -28.22 20.02
C CYS A 463 0.89 -27.41 20.52
N PRO A 464 0.98 -26.72 21.67
CA PRO A 464 -0.18 -26.07 22.31
C PRO A 464 -0.92 -25.04 21.44
N PHE A 465 -0.23 -24.41 20.48
CA PHE A 465 -0.80 -23.45 19.56
C PHE A 465 -1.46 -24.07 18.32
N CYS A 466 -1.40 -25.39 18.14
CA CYS A 466 -1.71 -26.06 16.88
C CYS A 466 -3.03 -26.84 16.95
N VAL A 467 -3.92 -26.63 15.97
CA VAL A 467 -5.20 -27.36 15.86
C VAL A 467 -5.07 -28.77 15.28
N VAL A 468 -3.95 -29.10 14.66
CA VAL A 468 -3.81 -30.32 13.84
C VAL A 468 -4.05 -31.60 14.64
N PRO A 469 -3.52 -31.79 15.86
CA PRO A 469 -3.75 -33.04 16.60
C PRO A 469 -5.22 -33.28 16.93
N GLU A 470 -5.95 -32.24 17.34
CA GLU A 470 -7.39 -32.31 17.61
C GLU A 470 -8.20 -32.52 16.33
N LYS A 471 -7.85 -31.79 15.26
CA LYS A 471 -8.58 -31.81 13.99
C LYS A 471 -8.30 -33.07 13.17
N GLU A 472 -7.03 -33.36 12.91
CA GLU A 472 -6.60 -34.37 11.95
C GLU A 472 -6.09 -35.64 12.63
N GLY A 473 -5.71 -35.61 13.91
CA GLY A 473 -5.22 -36.78 14.63
C GLY A 473 -3.79 -37.19 14.24
N ARG A 474 -3.50 -38.49 14.39
CA ARG A 474 -2.18 -39.06 14.08
C ARG A 474 -1.91 -39.07 12.56
N PRO A 475 -0.64 -39.00 12.12
CA PRO A 475 -0.28 -39.08 10.71
C PRO A 475 -0.86 -40.32 10.04
N ARG A 476 -1.57 -40.12 8.92
CA ARG A 476 -2.08 -41.20 8.05
C ARG A 476 -2.11 -40.76 6.60
N LYS A 477 -2.05 -41.73 5.68
CA LYS A 477 -2.28 -41.51 4.25
C LYS A 477 -3.76 -41.22 3.99
N VAL A 478 -4.04 -40.25 3.10
CA VAL A 478 -5.39 -39.89 2.65
C VAL A 478 -5.52 -39.81 1.13
N SER A 479 -4.41 -39.77 0.38
CA SER A 479 -4.39 -39.76 -1.08
C SER A 479 -3.06 -40.30 -1.62
N SER A 480 -2.91 -40.34 -2.95
CA SER A 480 -1.66 -40.58 -3.65
C SER A 480 -1.24 -39.36 -4.46
N ILE A 481 0.04 -39.28 -4.83
CA ILE A 481 0.54 -38.20 -5.71
C ILE A 481 -0.20 -38.25 -7.06
N HIS A 482 -0.33 -39.43 -7.66
CA HIS A 482 -1.05 -39.63 -8.91
C HIS A 482 -2.49 -39.12 -8.88
N SER A 483 -3.24 -39.37 -7.80
CA SER A 483 -4.62 -38.86 -7.66
C SER A 483 -4.69 -37.33 -7.57
N LEU A 484 -3.67 -36.66 -7.04
CA LEU A 484 -3.63 -35.20 -6.96
C LEU A 484 -3.27 -34.52 -8.28
N LEU A 485 -2.37 -35.14 -9.07
CA LEU A 485 -1.79 -34.54 -10.28
C LEU A 485 -2.69 -34.56 -11.52
N ASP A 486 -3.94 -35.02 -11.42
CA ASP A 486 -5.00 -35.04 -12.46
C ASP A 486 -4.67 -34.21 -13.73
N LYS A 487 -4.83 -34.78 -14.92
CA LYS A 487 -4.49 -34.15 -16.23
C LYS A 487 -3.00 -33.81 -16.43
N ASN A 488 -2.08 -34.67 -16.00
CA ASN A 488 -0.62 -34.53 -16.20
C ASN A 488 0.01 -33.26 -15.59
N ARG A 489 -0.56 -32.70 -14.52
CA ARG A 489 0.03 -31.54 -13.82
C ARG A 489 1.40 -31.92 -13.25
N LYS A 490 2.33 -30.96 -13.25
CA LYS A 490 3.70 -31.14 -12.71
C LYS A 490 4.03 -30.21 -11.54
N LYS A 491 3.09 -29.33 -11.16
CA LYS A 491 3.22 -28.40 -10.03
C LYS A 491 2.23 -28.80 -8.93
N LEU A 492 2.72 -29.04 -7.73
CA LEU A 492 1.92 -29.53 -6.61
C LEU A 492 2.05 -28.60 -5.38
N ILE A 493 0.95 -28.04 -4.92
CA ILE A 493 0.83 -27.37 -3.62
C ILE A 493 0.39 -28.42 -2.61
N LEU A 494 1.31 -28.81 -1.73
CA LEU A 494 1.07 -29.85 -0.74
C LEU A 494 0.60 -29.23 0.58
N LEU A 495 -0.53 -29.72 1.07
CA LEU A 495 -1.18 -29.22 2.28
C LEU A 495 -0.91 -30.08 3.52
N ASP A 496 -0.14 -31.16 3.39
CA ASP A 496 0.19 -32.12 4.46
C ASP A 496 0.67 -31.44 5.74
N ASP A 497 0.04 -31.76 6.88
CA ASP A 497 0.31 -31.08 8.15
C ASP A 497 1.74 -31.32 8.67
N ASN A 498 2.28 -32.52 8.45
CA ASN A 498 3.68 -32.87 8.73
C ASN A 498 4.11 -34.10 7.92
N LEU A 499 4.35 -33.93 6.61
CA LEU A 499 4.72 -35.01 5.69
C LEU A 499 5.88 -35.87 6.22
N LEU A 500 6.92 -35.26 6.78
CA LEU A 500 8.14 -35.98 7.22
C LEU A 500 7.92 -36.85 8.46
N SER A 501 6.81 -36.64 9.19
CA SER A 501 6.45 -37.48 10.34
C SER A 501 5.78 -38.79 9.94
N HIS A 502 5.32 -38.92 8.69
CA HIS A 502 4.74 -40.16 8.19
C HIS A 502 5.83 -41.24 8.04
N PRO A 503 5.57 -42.51 8.39
CA PRO A 503 6.54 -43.61 8.21
C PRO A 503 7.08 -43.69 6.77
N ASP A 504 6.18 -43.65 5.77
CA ASP A 504 6.53 -43.72 4.34
C ASP A 504 7.04 -42.40 3.72
N ALA A 505 7.49 -41.43 4.52
CA ALA A 505 7.91 -40.13 3.98
C ALA A 505 9.03 -40.24 2.91
N CYS A 506 9.99 -41.17 3.07
CA CYS A 506 11.04 -41.39 2.07
C CYS A 506 10.46 -41.85 0.73
N HIS A 507 9.45 -42.73 0.74
CA HIS A 507 8.76 -43.18 -0.46
C HIS A 507 8.09 -42.01 -1.20
N TYR A 508 7.33 -41.17 -0.50
CA TYR A 508 6.69 -40.00 -1.11
C TYR A 508 7.71 -39.00 -1.68
N LEU A 509 8.83 -38.76 -0.98
CA LEU A 509 9.88 -37.87 -1.46
C LEU A 509 10.60 -38.44 -2.71
N GLU A 510 10.88 -39.74 -2.73
CA GLU A 510 11.46 -40.41 -3.90
C GLU A 510 10.51 -40.37 -5.10
N GLU A 511 9.21 -40.59 -4.89
CA GLU A 511 8.19 -40.50 -5.94
C GLU A 511 8.12 -39.07 -6.52
N MET A 512 8.12 -38.03 -5.67
CA MET A 512 8.16 -36.63 -6.12
C MET A 512 9.43 -36.32 -6.92
N ALA A 513 10.58 -36.81 -6.48
CA ALA A 513 11.86 -36.61 -7.15
C ALA A 513 11.91 -37.33 -8.51
N SER A 514 11.47 -38.59 -8.56
CA SER A 514 11.45 -39.42 -9.77
C SER A 514 10.49 -38.89 -10.82
N LEU A 515 9.34 -38.35 -10.41
CA LEU A 515 8.38 -37.71 -11.31
C LEU A 515 8.79 -36.29 -11.75
N ASN A 516 9.93 -35.79 -11.25
CA ASN A 516 10.48 -34.44 -11.46
C ASN A 516 9.45 -33.34 -11.14
N LEU A 517 8.74 -33.50 -10.01
CA LEU A 517 7.69 -32.56 -9.63
C LEU A 517 8.28 -31.25 -9.11
N LYS A 518 7.57 -30.16 -9.42
CA LYS A 518 7.71 -28.90 -8.72
C LYS A 518 6.76 -28.92 -7.53
N VAL A 519 7.28 -28.81 -6.31
CA VAL A 519 6.48 -29.01 -5.08
C VAL A 519 6.59 -27.80 -4.16
N ASN A 520 5.45 -27.29 -3.70
CA ASN A 520 5.38 -26.29 -2.64
C ASN A 520 4.91 -26.95 -1.33
N PHE A 521 5.78 -26.97 -0.32
CA PHE A 521 5.47 -27.49 1.02
C PHE A 521 4.89 -26.37 1.90
N THR A 522 3.64 -25.97 1.66
CA THR A 522 3.07 -24.75 2.27
C THR A 522 2.89 -24.83 3.79
N GLN A 523 2.79 -26.03 4.36
CA GLN A 523 2.71 -26.26 5.82
C GLN A 523 4.07 -26.44 6.48
N THR A 524 5.15 -26.17 5.75
CA THR A 524 6.54 -26.38 6.17
C THR A 524 6.91 -27.85 6.38
N LEU A 525 8.22 -28.12 6.34
CA LEU A 525 8.80 -29.41 6.68
C LEU A 525 9.37 -29.34 8.09
N ASP A 526 9.25 -30.43 8.84
CA ASP A 526 9.77 -30.51 10.20
C ASP A 526 11.24 -30.97 10.21
N MET A 527 12.14 -30.06 10.57
CA MET A 527 13.58 -30.32 10.57
C MET A 527 14.01 -31.47 11.50
N ARG A 528 13.23 -31.79 12.53
CA ARG A 528 13.55 -32.90 13.45
C ARG A 528 13.59 -34.24 12.70
N TYR A 529 12.77 -34.36 11.66
CA TYR A 529 12.61 -35.56 10.85
C TYR A 529 13.53 -35.59 9.62
N VAL A 530 14.43 -34.62 9.44
CA VAL A 530 15.43 -34.67 8.37
C VAL A 530 16.49 -35.71 8.72
N THR A 531 16.72 -36.64 7.81
CA THR A 531 17.83 -37.61 7.84
C THR A 531 18.76 -37.34 6.66
N LYS A 532 19.94 -37.99 6.62
CA LYS A 532 20.83 -37.88 5.45
C LYS A 532 20.12 -38.28 4.15
N GLU A 533 19.32 -39.35 4.20
CA GLU A 533 18.51 -39.81 3.07
C GLU A 533 17.46 -38.77 2.65
N ARG A 534 16.61 -38.33 3.58
CA ARG A 534 15.57 -37.33 3.29
C ARG A 534 16.16 -36.01 2.79
N ALA A 535 17.32 -35.61 3.30
CA ALA A 535 18.02 -34.42 2.80
C ALA A 535 18.43 -34.59 1.33
N LYS A 536 18.99 -35.75 0.93
CA LYS A 536 19.31 -36.04 -0.47
C LYS A 536 18.07 -36.01 -1.37
N LEU A 537 16.96 -36.60 -0.91
CA LEU A 537 15.69 -36.61 -1.65
C LEU A 537 15.12 -35.19 -1.83
N LEU A 538 15.06 -34.41 -0.74
CA LEU A 538 14.59 -33.03 -0.77
C LEU A 538 15.41 -32.15 -1.74
N ARG A 539 16.72 -32.41 -1.86
CA ARG A 539 17.59 -31.70 -2.82
C ARG A 539 17.37 -32.10 -4.28
N ARG A 540 16.81 -33.30 -4.54
CA ARG A 540 16.40 -33.74 -5.88
C ARG A 540 15.03 -33.19 -6.29
N ILE A 541 14.18 -32.82 -5.33
CA ILE A 541 12.86 -32.23 -5.60
C ILE A 541 13.01 -30.75 -5.95
N ASN A 542 12.28 -30.30 -6.97
CA ASN A 542 12.17 -28.87 -7.28
C ASN A 542 11.24 -28.20 -6.24
N CYS A 543 11.76 -27.88 -5.06
CA CYS A 543 11.03 -27.19 -4.00
C CYS A 543 10.77 -25.74 -4.42
N MET A 544 9.51 -25.32 -4.52
CA MET A 544 9.10 -24.03 -5.07
C MET A 544 8.30 -23.20 -4.09
N ASN A 545 8.29 -21.88 -4.29
CA ASN A 545 7.27 -21.03 -3.69
C ASN A 545 5.86 -21.32 -4.24
N THR A 546 4.81 -20.85 -3.57
CA THR A 546 3.40 -21.09 -3.94
C THR A 546 3.01 -20.57 -5.34
N LYS A 547 3.74 -19.57 -5.86
CA LYS A 547 3.57 -19.05 -7.22
C LYS A 547 4.38 -19.81 -8.28
N PHE A 548 5.22 -20.75 -7.87
CA PHE A 548 6.11 -21.52 -8.74
C PHE A 548 7.05 -20.67 -9.60
N THR A 549 7.47 -19.51 -9.08
CA THR A 549 8.36 -18.55 -9.76
C THR A 549 9.81 -18.64 -9.27
N ARG A 550 10.07 -19.25 -8.11
CA ARG A 550 11.41 -19.43 -7.57
C ARG A 550 11.50 -20.68 -6.71
N HIS A 551 12.70 -21.24 -6.61
CA HIS A 551 12.98 -22.30 -5.65
C HIS A 551 12.83 -21.75 -4.23
N ASN A 552 12.21 -22.53 -3.34
CA ASN A 552 11.99 -22.17 -1.95
C ASN A 552 11.77 -23.41 -1.10
N TYR A 553 12.52 -23.52 0.00
CA TYR A 553 12.32 -24.53 1.04
C TYR A 553 11.59 -23.88 2.21
N TYR A 554 10.76 -24.65 2.91
CA TYR A 554 9.91 -24.15 3.99
C TYR A 554 10.13 -25.00 5.24
N PHE A 555 10.52 -24.36 6.34
CA PHE A 555 10.68 -24.97 7.66
C PHE A 555 9.98 -24.12 8.72
N SER A 556 9.72 -24.70 9.89
CA SER A 556 9.18 -23.96 11.05
C SER A 556 10.22 -23.88 12.17
N LEU A 557 10.31 -22.73 12.83
CA LEU A 557 11.11 -22.53 14.03
C LEU A 557 10.40 -21.60 15.01
N ASN A 558 9.64 -22.20 15.94
CA ASN A 558 8.73 -21.45 16.81
C ASN A 558 9.23 -21.27 18.25
N ASN A 559 10.39 -21.83 18.61
CA ASN A 559 11.07 -21.61 19.88
C ASN A 559 12.58 -21.84 19.72
N ASN A 560 13.34 -21.66 20.81
CA ASN A 560 14.80 -21.82 20.80
C ASN A 560 15.23 -23.20 21.33
N GLN A 561 14.27 -24.07 21.64
CA GLN A 561 14.55 -25.42 22.09
C GLN A 561 15.07 -26.22 20.88
N ARG A 562 16.37 -26.57 20.91
CA ARG A 562 17.07 -27.42 19.91
C ARG A 562 17.70 -26.68 18.71
N LEU A 563 18.12 -25.41 18.85
CA LEU A 563 18.86 -24.71 17.79
C LEU A 563 20.09 -25.51 17.29
N SER A 564 20.82 -26.18 18.18
CA SER A 564 21.97 -27.03 17.81
C SER A 564 21.58 -28.22 16.94
N LEU A 565 20.47 -28.90 17.24
CA LEU A 565 19.95 -29.98 16.41
C LEU A 565 19.58 -29.44 15.03
N ILE A 566 18.86 -28.31 14.97
CA ILE A 566 18.45 -27.67 13.73
C ILE A 566 19.67 -27.32 12.88
N LYS A 567 20.73 -26.75 13.47
CA LYS A 567 21.99 -26.46 12.77
C LYS A 567 22.58 -27.72 12.14
N ASN A 568 22.62 -28.83 12.87
CA ASN A 568 23.16 -30.09 12.37
C ASN A 568 22.30 -30.68 11.24
N LYS A 569 20.98 -30.63 11.37
CA LYS A 569 20.04 -31.07 10.32
C LYS A 569 20.11 -30.15 9.09
N TYR A 570 20.28 -28.85 9.28
CA TYR A 570 20.45 -27.86 8.19
C TYR A 570 21.69 -28.18 7.35
N LYS A 571 22.81 -28.50 8.02
CA LYS A 571 24.06 -28.88 7.34
C LYS A 571 23.88 -30.09 6.42
N MET A 572 23.02 -31.06 6.77
CA MET A 572 22.75 -32.23 5.93
C MET A 572 22.12 -31.88 4.57
N LEU A 573 21.43 -30.74 4.47
CA LEU A 573 20.80 -30.28 3.24
C LEU A 573 21.78 -29.57 2.30
N GLY A 574 22.96 -29.17 2.78
CA GLY A 574 24.01 -28.57 1.94
C GLY A 574 23.60 -27.27 1.26
N PHE A 575 22.77 -26.44 1.91
CA PHE A 575 22.37 -25.15 1.36
C PHE A 575 23.53 -24.16 1.28
N SER A 576 23.46 -23.30 0.26
CA SER A 576 24.35 -22.17 0.01
C SER A 576 23.63 -20.84 0.22
N THR A 577 24.35 -19.73 0.15
CA THR A 577 23.75 -18.38 0.21
C THR A 577 22.86 -18.04 -1.00
N ARG A 578 22.90 -18.84 -2.08
CA ARG A 578 22.05 -18.68 -3.27
C ARG A 578 20.69 -19.39 -3.13
N ASP A 579 20.58 -20.32 -2.19
CA ASP A 579 19.31 -21.00 -1.90
C ASP A 579 18.34 -20.05 -1.18
N ASN A 580 17.04 -20.32 -1.29
CA ASN A 580 16.00 -19.61 -0.53
C ASN A 580 15.37 -20.57 0.46
N VAL A 581 15.63 -20.37 1.75
CA VAL A 581 15.14 -21.24 2.81
C VAL A 581 14.33 -20.43 3.81
N GLU A 582 13.02 -20.51 3.70
CA GLU A 582 12.09 -19.79 4.55
C GLU A 582 11.86 -20.53 5.87
N PHE A 583 12.05 -19.83 6.98
CA PHE A 583 11.64 -20.28 8.30
C PHE A 583 10.41 -19.50 8.75
N VAL A 584 9.30 -20.20 8.92
CA VAL A 584 8.12 -19.67 9.58
C VAL A 584 8.40 -19.59 11.08
N CYS A 585 8.42 -18.37 11.61
CA CYS A 585 8.62 -18.09 13.03
C CYS A 585 7.37 -17.41 13.59
N MET A 586 6.71 -18.08 14.52
CA MET A 586 5.58 -17.52 15.23
C MET A 586 6.04 -16.50 16.28
N TYR A 587 5.29 -15.41 16.41
CA TYR A 587 5.46 -14.40 17.45
C TYR A 587 4.15 -14.10 18.18
N GLY A 588 4.26 -13.53 19.38
CA GLY A 588 3.11 -13.16 20.19
C GLY A 588 2.37 -14.35 20.81
N TYR A 589 3.10 -15.41 21.14
CA TYR A 589 2.58 -16.58 21.85
C TYR A 589 3.31 -16.81 23.18
N ASN A 590 4.53 -17.33 23.14
CA ASN A 590 5.27 -17.75 24.34
C ASN A 590 6.78 -17.54 24.24
N THR A 591 7.21 -16.51 23.49
CA THR A 591 8.61 -16.09 23.41
C THR A 591 8.79 -14.68 23.96
N THR A 592 9.98 -14.42 24.48
CA THR A 592 10.47 -13.09 24.87
C THR A 592 11.19 -12.40 23.71
N LEU A 593 11.45 -11.09 23.84
CA LEU A 593 12.26 -10.36 22.86
C LEU A 593 13.68 -10.97 22.75
N THR A 594 14.28 -11.37 23.87
CA THR A 594 15.61 -12.01 23.89
C THR A 594 15.63 -13.28 23.04
N GLU A 595 14.63 -14.15 23.22
CA GLU A 595 14.53 -15.39 22.46
C GLU A 595 14.29 -15.13 20.97
N ASP A 596 13.45 -14.14 20.64
CA ASP A 596 13.21 -13.76 19.25
C ASP A 596 14.49 -13.23 18.57
N VAL A 597 15.27 -12.39 19.25
CA VAL A 597 16.56 -11.88 18.75
C VAL A 597 17.56 -13.02 18.56
N GLU A 598 17.71 -13.90 19.56
CA GLU A 598 18.59 -15.06 19.47
C GLU A 598 18.22 -15.96 18.27
N ARG A 599 16.93 -16.23 18.09
CA ARG A 599 16.42 -17.04 16.98
C ARG A 599 16.70 -16.41 15.62
N PHE A 600 16.48 -15.11 15.47
CA PHE A 600 16.74 -14.43 14.21
C PHE A 600 18.24 -14.30 13.92
N ARG A 601 19.07 -14.11 14.95
CA ARG A 601 20.53 -14.16 14.83
C ARG A 601 20.99 -15.55 14.36
N PHE A 602 20.43 -16.60 14.95
CA PHE A 602 20.67 -17.98 14.55
C PHE A 602 20.31 -18.19 13.07
N LEU A 603 19.11 -17.81 12.64
CA LEU A 603 18.70 -17.94 11.24
C LEU A 603 19.58 -17.12 10.30
N HIS A 604 19.95 -15.90 10.67
CA HIS A 604 20.85 -15.05 9.88
C HIS A 604 22.25 -15.66 9.72
N SER A 605 22.67 -16.56 10.63
CA SER A 605 23.94 -17.29 10.50
C SER A 605 23.88 -18.49 9.54
N LEU A 606 22.69 -18.89 9.08
CA LEU A 606 22.51 -20.05 8.20
C LEU A 606 22.52 -19.63 6.71
N PRO A 607 23.28 -20.30 5.83
CA PRO A 607 23.33 -19.97 4.41
C PRO A 607 21.97 -20.04 3.73
N GLY A 608 21.52 -18.93 3.12
CA GLY A 608 20.26 -18.87 2.36
C GLY A 608 18.98 -18.83 3.19
N ALA A 609 19.10 -18.87 4.53
CA ALA A 609 17.95 -18.84 5.43
C ALA A 609 17.40 -17.42 5.59
N TYR A 610 16.08 -17.31 5.65
CA TYR A 610 15.39 -16.07 5.97
C TYR A 610 14.10 -16.34 6.75
N VAL A 611 13.59 -15.31 7.41
CA VAL A 611 12.41 -15.43 8.26
C VAL A 611 11.11 -15.01 7.55
N PHE A 612 10.05 -15.78 7.80
CA PHE A 612 8.66 -15.38 7.64
C PHE A 612 8.03 -15.32 9.04
N THR A 613 7.69 -14.12 9.49
CA THR A 613 7.06 -13.93 10.80
C THR A 613 5.55 -14.10 10.73
N GLN A 614 5.02 -14.97 11.58
CA GLN A 614 3.58 -15.23 11.67
C GLN A 614 3.07 -14.84 13.06
N LYS A 615 2.08 -13.94 13.10
CA LYS A 615 1.44 -13.62 14.38
C LYS A 615 0.61 -14.81 14.84
N TYR A 616 0.77 -15.21 16.10
CA TYR A 616 -0.12 -16.16 16.74
C TYR A 616 -1.58 -15.68 16.68
N GLN A 617 -2.48 -16.61 16.37
CA GLN A 617 -3.92 -16.42 16.38
C GLN A 617 -4.52 -17.47 17.30
N PRO A 618 -5.12 -17.07 18.44
CA PRO A 618 -5.74 -18.01 19.36
C PRO A 618 -6.86 -18.82 18.70
N ILE A 619 -6.91 -20.11 19.01
CA ILE A 619 -7.92 -21.04 18.51
C ILE A 619 -9.26 -20.79 19.23
N LYS A 620 -9.21 -20.58 20.55
CA LYS A 620 -10.34 -20.23 21.43
C LYS A 620 -10.17 -18.81 21.96
N GLN A 621 -11.27 -18.07 22.16
CA GLN A 621 -11.23 -16.63 22.52
C GLN A 621 -10.60 -16.32 23.89
N ASN A 622 -10.45 -17.31 24.78
CA ASN A 622 -10.10 -17.08 26.18
C ASN A 622 -8.61 -17.24 26.50
N GLU A 623 -7.80 -17.80 25.60
CA GLU A 623 -6.36 -17.90 25.78
C GLU A 623 -5.68 -16.63 25.24
N LYS A 624 -5.61 -15.59 26.08
CA LYS A 624 -4.80 -14.42 25.78
C LYS A 624 -3.36 -14.72 26.22
N PRO A 625 -2.38 -14.65 25.32
CA PRO A 625 -0.99 -14.70 25.73
C PRO A 625 -0.68 -13.54 26.66
N CYS A 626 0.01 -13.81 27.77
CA CYS A 626 0.53 -12.79 28.66
C CYS A 626 1.87 -12.29 28.12
N PHE A 627 2.06 -10.96 28.10
CA PHE A 627 3.27 -10.33 27.58
C PHE A 627 4.00 -9.48 28.61
N ASP A 628 3.63 -9.59 29.89
CA ASP A 628 4.17 -8.74 30.96
C ASP A 628 5.69 -8.93 31.10
N SER A 629 6.19 -10.13 30.80
CA SER A 629 7.62 -10.48 30.79
C SER A 629 8.25 -10.52 29.38
N PHE A 630 7.58 -9.97 28.35
CA PHE A 630 8.11 -10.02 26.98
C PHE A 630 9.41 -9.23 26.82
N PHE A 631 9.49 -8.07 27.48
CA PHE A 631 10.69 -7.24 27.50
C PHE A 631 11.52 -7.53 28.75
N SER A 632 12.84 -7.69 28.56
CA SER A 632 13.81 -7.69 29.66
C SER A 632 14.27 -6.27 29.98
N ASN A 633 15.09 -6.10 31.01
CA ASN A 633 15.69 -4.80 31.38
C ASN A 633 16.49 -4.16 30.22
N ASP A 634 17.02 -4.97 29.30
CA ASP A 634 17.84 -4.53 28.16
C ASP A 634 17.04 -4.35 26.85
N ALA A 635 15.73 -4.07 26.94
CA ALA A 635 14.83 -3.99 25.79
C ALA A 635 15.35 -3.09 24.65
N ASP A 636 15.87 -1.90 24.98
CA ASP A 636 16.39 -0.95 23.99
C ASP A 636 17.58 -1.53 23.21
N LYS A 637 18.55 -2.14 23.91
CA LYS A 637 19.71 -2.80 23.30
C LYS A 637 19.31 -3.96 22.38
N LEU A 638 18.34 -4.78 22.82
CA LEU A 638 17.82 -5.89 22.03
C LEU A 638 17.08 -5.42 20.78
N LEU A 639 16.33 -4.31 20.87
CA LEU A 639 15.67 -3.71 19.70
C LEU A 639 16.68 -3.14 18.71
N ASP A 640 17.75 -2.50 19.19
CA ASP A 640 18.84 -2.01 18.35
C ASP A 640 19.59 -3.15 17.64
N GLU A 641 19.74 -4.29 18.29
CA GLU A 641 20.29 -5.49 17.65
C GLU A 641 19.29 -6.05 16.61
N LEU A 642 18.03 -6.21 16.99
CA LEU A 642 16.98 -6.77 16.14
C LEU A 642 16.87 -6.06 14.79
N ILE A 643 16.94 -4.73 14.76
CA ILE A 643 16.81 -3.95 13.53
C ILE A 643 18.06 -3.99 12.63
N LYS A 644 19.19 -4.49 13.15
CA LYS A 644 20.42 -4.74 12.39
C LYS A 644 20.43 -6.13 11.74
N ILE A 645 19.61 -7.06 12.23
CA ILE A 645 19.41 -8.38 11.62
C ILE A 645 18.52 -8.22 10.38
N VAL A 646 19.14 -8.12 9.20
CA VAL A 646 18.45 -7.88 7.93
C VAL A 646 18.57 -9.08 7.01
N PHE A 647 17.43 -9.65 6.61
CA PHE A 647 17.38 -10.72 5.62
C PHE A 647 17.24 -10.14 4.21
N THR A 648 17.82 -10.82 3.21
CA THR A 648 17.75 -10.38 1.81
C THR A 648 16.36 -10.60 1.21
N GLN A 649 15.61 -11.59 1.71
CA GLN A 649 14.22 -11.87 1.34
C GLN A 649 13.22 -11.47 2.43
N ASN A 650 12.01 -11.14 2.00
CA ASN A 650 10.80 -11.11 2.84
C ASN A 650 10.79 -10.17 4.07
N MET A 651 11.62 -9.12 4.07
CA MET A 651 11.58 -8.07 5.12
C MET A 651 10.21 -7.40 5.31
N LYS A 652 9.31 -7.52 4.33
CA LYS A 652 7.90 -7.09 4.48
C LYS A 652 7.16 -7.86 5.59
N SER A 653 7.47 -9.14 5.79
CA SER A 653 6.91 -9.91 6.91
C SER A 653 7.43 -9.36 8.25
N MET A 654 8.74 -9.11 8.33
CA MET A 654 9.37 -8.49 9.51
C MET A 654 8.78 -7.13 9.86
N GLU A 655 8.36 -6.32 8.89
CA GLU A 655 7.68 -5.04 9.13
C GLU A 655 6.41 -5.20 9.99
N ASN A 656 5.64 -6.29 9.81
CA ASN A 656 4.46 -6.56 10.64
C ASN A 656 4.84 -6.92 12.08
N TYR A 657 5.92 -7.68 12.25
CA TYR A 657 6.47 -8.01 13.56
C TYR A 657 7.02 -6.77 14.26
N TYR A 658 7.78 -5.92 13.57
CA TYR A 658 8.28 -4.65 14.10
C TYR A 658 7.15 -3.71 14.53
N LYS A 659 6.07 -3.60 13.76
CA LYS A 659 4.88 -2.82 14.18
C LYS A 659 4.21 -3.41 15.42
N TRP A 660 4.13 -4.73 15.51
CA TRP A 660 3.57 -5.39 16.69
C TRP A 660 4.42 -5.12 17.94
N ILE A 661 5.74 -5.31 17.86
CA ILE A 661 6.66 -5.01 18.96
C ILE A 661 6.65 -3.52 19.30
N SER A 662 6.72 -2.64 18.31
CA SER A 662 6.70 -1.19 18.55
C SER A 662 5.45 -0.76 19.30
N LYS A 663 4.28 -1.37 18.99
CA LYS A 663 3.03 -1.12 19.72
C LYS A 663 3.07 -1.70 21.13
N LEU A 664 3.63 -2.88 21.33
CA LEU A 664 3.79 -3.48 22.65
C LEU A 664 4.73 -2.64 23.52
N TYR A 665 5.89 -2.27 22.98
CA TYR A 665 6.88 -1.40 23.62
C TYR A 665 6.29 -0.04 24.00
N ALA A 666 5.53 0.59 23.09
CA ALA A 666 4.82 1.84 23.37
C ALA A 666 3.84 1.73 24.55
N LYS A 667 3.12 0.60 24.66
CA LYS A 667 2.21 0.37 25.79
C LYS A 667 2.95 0.12 27.09
N THR A 668 4.07 -0.60 27.05
CA THR A 668 4.85 -0.95 28.23
C THR A 668 5.62 0.25 28.79
N TYR A 669 6.29 1.02 27.93
CA TYR A 669 7.22 2.08 28.36
C TYR A 669 6.69 3.50 28.11
N ASN A 670 5.50 3.65 27.52
CA ASN A 670 4.91 4.94 27.15
C ASN A 670 5.84 5.83 26.28
N LYS A 671 6.75 5.22 25.52
CA LYS A 671 7.69 5.89 24.61
C LYS A 671 7.90 5.07 23.33
N LEU A 672 8.54 5.66 22.33
CA LEU A 672 8.90 4.96 21.08
C LEU A 672 10.39 4.68 21.02
N HIS A 673 10.73 3.49 20.54
CA HIS A 673 12.10 3.17 20.15
C HIS A 673 12.41 3.76 18.77
N LYS A 674 13.23 4.82 18.71
CA LYS A 674 13.52 5.59 17.49
C LYS A 674 14.02 4.72 16.33
N GLY A 675 15.02 3.89 16.57
CA GLY A 675 15.61 3.02 15.54
C GLY A 675 14.60 2.00 14.97
N LEU A 676 13.64 1.56 15.80
CA LEU A 676 12.59 0.65 15.36
C LEU A 676 11.56 1.36 14.47
N VAL A 677 11.13 2.56 14.86
CA VAL A 677 10.25 3.39 14.03
C VAL A 677 10.89 3.72 12.68
N ASP A 678 12.16 4.13 12.68
CA ASP A 678 12.92 4.41 11.46
C ASP A 678 13.00 3.17 10.55
N THR A 679 13.15 1.99 11.15
CA THR A 679 13.20 0.72 10.42
C THR A 679 11.85 0.32 9.84
N ILE A 680 10.75 0.48 10.58
CA ILE A 680 9.38 0.22 10.10
C ILE A 680 9.08 1.03 8.83
N PHE A 681 9.47 2.30 8.79
CA PHE A 681 9.18 3.21 7.69
C PHE A 681 10.35 3.37 6.71
N ARG A 682 11.39 2.52 6.77
CA ARG A 682 12.58 2.65 5.93
C ARG A 682 12.29 2.54 4.42
N TYR A 683 11.32 1.70 4.04
CA TYR A 683 11.02 1.39 2.64
C TYR A 683 9.57 1.66 2.24
N ASN A 684 8.60 1.29 3.09
CA ASN A 684 7.18 1.36 2.76
C ASN A 684 6.47 2.45 3.54
N ASN A 685 5.53 3.15 2.89
CA ASN A 685 4.62 4.11 3.52
C ASN A 685 5.32 5.16 4.40
N LYS A 686 6.49 5.67 3.98
CA LYS A 686 7.31 6.68 4.69
C LYS A 686 6.50 7.82 5.27
N TYR A 687 5.58 8.34 4.47
CA TYR A 687 4.67 9.43 4.81
C TYR A 687 3.79 9.17 6.06
N MET A 688 3.63 7.92 6.48
CA MET A 688 2.87 7.56 7.69
C MET A 688 3.68 7.68 8.98
N LYS A 689 5.00 7.89 8.90
CA LYS A 689 5.90 7.89 10.07
C LYS A 689 5.50 8.92 11.12
N GLY A 690 5.29 10.17 10.73
CA GLY A 690 4.94 11.23 11.68
C GLY A 690 3.62 10.98 12.39
N ARG A 691 2.63 10.45 11.66
CA ARG A 691 1.36 10.00 12.27
C ARG A 691 1.57 8.83 13.22
N TYR A 692 2.45 7.90 12.87
CA TYR A 692 2.80 6.78 13.74
C TYR A 692 3.50 7.24 15.02
N ILE A 693 4.39 8.22 14.92
CA ILE A 693 5.07 8.86 16.06
C ILE A 693 4.04 9.52 16.97
N ALA A 694 3.21 10.40 16.39
CA ALA A 694 2.28 11.21 17.16
C ALA A 694 1.09 10.43 17.75
N THR A 695 0.81 9.22 17.25
CA THR A 695 -0.13 8.27 17.87
C THR A 695 0.54 7.27 18.80
N LEU A 696 1.84 7.42 19.08
CA LEU A 696 2.62 6.47 19.89
C LEU A 696 2.42 5.01 19.42
N ALA A 697 2.79 4.74 18.16
CA ALA A 697 2.59 3.44 17.50
C ALA A 697 1.12 3.03 17.30
N GLY A 698 0.23 4.00 17.08
CA GLY A 698 -1.20 3.76 16.89
C GLY A 698 -1.91 3.29 18.17
N THR A 699 -1.41 3.68 19.34
CA THR A 699 -2.02 3.45 20.65
C THR A 699 -2.85 4.65 21.12
N GLY A 700 -2.39 5.86 20.80
CA GLY A 700 -3.12 7.11 21.01
C GLY A 700 -4.11 7.46 19.91
N LYS A 701 -4.95 8.46 20.18
CA LYS A 701 -5.87 9.03 19.18
C LYS A 701 -5.10 9.87 18.15
N TRP A 702 -5.64 9.91 16.94
CA TRP A 702 -5.19 10.78 15.85
C TRP A 702 -6.31 11.72 15.41
#